data_AF-G0P4E8-F1
#
_entry.id   AF-G0P4E8-F1
#
_cell.length_a   1.000
_cell.length_b   1.000
_cell.length_c   1.000
_cell.angle_alpha   90.00
_cell.angle_beta   90.00
_cell.angle_gamma   90.00
#
_symmetry.space_group_name_H-M   'P 1'
#
loop_
_entity.id
_entity.type
_entity.pdbx_description
1 polymer ?
#
loop_
_entity_poly.entity_id
_entity_poly.type
_entity_poly.pdbx_seq_one_letter_code
_entity_poly.pdbx_strand_id
1 'polypeptide(L)'
;MGTKTLLSLLLLVVGGYGELNEENRPVHYCFVNPPAKTILPENILDNITTCTHFVYGRVPIDRDNGYPQYSDTDIGNGHSGDNIRTFIRWKSQHPNAKFLLGIKRTKQFEDAWIAEKVAEGLKGYLCRSYLKRYLDGFFVTFDGIHLEYRASTAFLTELSKNTTLKNTFGITGRRVFAYDATKRLREINNLVEYIYLDMGVLPSNQRAMLVSFTNPLFPGAGIPFEETIKGTVDELSEEGILPSRLVVGLTAGGWKFDIKEEQDPLRVSHGDPADRPGRQVSYQEACKARGAVIYERHTMNEMTLYRQTWMSVNLPTMEAMGQKIKWILSQKFAGIGVMDAQSDDPEGKCGTDPLPAHRLTQQLIRNTIPSNPAKCTRLCYLDPEHVEETFPMDHLKSDYCSHIVVHYYDLDLKSNVVVADKAEELVKKIDTWREKIIDDSPTLILSLGSKQTSGVWQFLLGNDFRRKEIAEKLVKSLNSTSADGLEISWTLEPMASEFDKKNLKALIDDIKVADNTVDIVVAATHQSSYSDFYDYEHLNQTASLVVLHSHRLHTNSLAYTGHHSPLRATASMKDPKMTWESLLNHWTDKKFPRSKIVLSLTASPLTMTSITDMRSSAATPFGQPAIVNFMRATKNDIHSQQEICESLETGSGITHWVDQAEVPYLRRHDQMVAYENIQSSHIKAVWASMEGVGGLALHNVHQDDPHAVCNNKTAFPLLDALSRAQVCQRCLKQHDFKKCAQHDFVVSCRFELKKNTPLFKTDVVPYERCTEVVVDQAKLGLGGNITFKDAQQEQVLKNLTDMRPKMLKCGLVLSLSCGDSEHHLNYILGDNMTSAINNVWNLMDKYKFSGVQLDCEKVIRRGNHIFFNTFVRKLAQKFANTKASNGCNRTLSARFSPFTRFPSTYYSISLLNRLSHVSIRMSETKNQVDLPFFHNHSNPTYPSSERFVKLWKSVGVKPEKLVLEMSPFGWQETNKPGEKKTMYQGQTCVTVGNRAQFKHDYVALTGSTSHSNGTIHMPMVEDFLYKIGYVQREQLGGIALNSVNGDDYTGICGLGSFPILKSVYNSNKCA
;
A
#
# COMPACT_ATOMS: atom_id res chain seq x y z
N MET A 1 -18.32 -62.93 8.80
CA MET A 1 -17.69 -63.48 7.58
C MET A 1 -17.13 -62.29 6.80
N GLY A 2 -15.85 -62.09 6.51
CA GLY A 2 -14.61 -62.78 6.84
C GLY A 2 -13.46 -61.90 6.31
N THR A 3 -12.46 -61.66 7.17
CA THR A 3 -11.01 -61.60 6.94
C THR A 3 -10.39 -61.07 5.63
N LYS A 4 -9.66 -59.94 5.75
CA LYS A 4 -8.25 -59.65 5.38
C LYS A 4 -7.66 -60.15 4.05
N THR A 5 -7.11 -59.21 3.27
CA THR A 5 -5.68 -59.24 2.85
C THR A 5 -5.08 -57.82 2.81
N LEU A 6 -3.92 -57.65 3.44
CA LEU A 6 -3.06 -56.45 3.51
C LEU A 6 -2.02 -56.47 2.37
N LEU A 7 -1.54 -55.27 1.98
CA LEU A 7 -0.15 -54.82 1.71
C LEU A 7 -0.21 -53.71 0.62
N SER A 8 -0.11 -52.42 0.92
CA SER A 8 1.04 -51.59 1.38
C SER A 8 2.03 -51.20 0.26
N LEU A 9 2.01 -49.93 -0.18
CA LEU A 9 3.06 -48.90 0.09
C LEU A 9 2.95 -47.68 -0.87
N LEU A 10 2.93 -46.47 -0.25
CA LEU A 10 3.52 -45.19 -0.66
C LEU A 10 3.53 -44.74 -2.14
N LEU A 11 2.90 -43.58 -2.43
CA LEU A 11 3.60 -42.30 -2.68
C LEU A 11 2.62 -41.15 -3.05
N LEU A 12 2.80 -40.03 -2.32
CA LEU A 12 2.54 -38.62 -2.67
C LEU A 12 1.08 -38.10 -2.75
N VAL A 13 0.66 -37.58 -1.60
CA VAL A 13 -0.18 -36.38 -1.48
C VAL A 13 0.56 -35.21 -2.13
N VAL A 14 0.06 -34.72 -3.26
CA VAL A 14 0.36 -33.37 -3.74
C VAL A 14 -0.73 -32.46 -3.17
N GLY A 15 -0.33 -31.58 -2.26
CA GLY A 15 -1.20 -30.55 -1.70
C GLY A 15 -1.72 -29.65 -2.80
N GLY A 16 -3.05 -29.54 -2.90
CA GLY A 16 -3.70 -28.53 -3.70
C GLY A 16 -3.40 -27.16 -3.12
N TYR A 17 -2.53 -26.40 -3.78
CA TYR A 17 -2.48 -24.96 -3.64
C TYR A 17 -3.85 -24.41 -4.05
N GLY A 18 -4.51 -23.68 -3.16
CA GLY A 18 -5.72 -22.93 -3.49
C GLY A 18 -5.40 -21.93 -4.60
N GLU A 19 -5.96 -22.15 -5.78
CA GLU A 19 -5.92 -21.24 -6.92
C GLU A 19 -6.71 -19.96 -6.58
N LEU A 20 -5.99 -18.90 -6.24
CA LEU A 20 -6.48 -17.52 -6.34
C LEU A 20 -6.50 -17.15 -7.83
N ASN A 21 -7.61 -16.56 -8.32
CA ASN A 21 -7.82 -16.15 -9.72
C ASN A 21 -6.56 -15.53 -10.36
N GLU A 22 -5.97 -16.22 -11.35
CA GLU A 22 -4.76 -15.80 -12.07
C GLU A 22 -4.93 -14.49 -12.87
N GLU A 23 -6.16 -14.06 -13.16
CA GLU A 23 -6.44 -12.94 -14.09
C GLU A 23 -5.97 -11.55 -13.64
N ASN A 24 -5.62 -11.35 -12.36
CA ASN A 24 -5.26 -10.03 -11.82
C ASN A 24 -3.77 -9.86 -11.42
N ARG A 25 -2.90 -10.85 -11.65
CA ARG A 25 -1.47 -10.71 -11.32
C ARG A 25 -0.70 -9.99 -12.43
N PRO A 26 0.23 -9.07 -12.10
CA PRO A 26 1.08 -8.46 -13.12
C PRO A 26 1.94 -9.53 -13.79
N VAL A 27 2.06 -9.48 -15.11
CA VAL A 27 2.91 -10.41 -15.85
C VAL A 27 4.39 -10.11 -15.58
N HIS A 28 5.21 -11.15 -15.47
CA HIS A 28 6.64 -11.01 -15.24
C HIS A 28 7.40 -11.71 -16.36
N TYR A 29 8.08 -10.91 -17.19
CA TYR A 29 8.87 -11.39 -18.32
C TYR A 29 10.33 -11.61 -17.91
N CYS A 30 10.80 -12.85 -18.07
CA CYS A 30 12.16 -13.26 -17.75
C CYS A 30 12.84 -13.72 -19.04
N PHE A 31 13.88 -12.98 -19.45
CA PHE A 31 14.57 -13.22 -20.72
C PHE A 31 15.84 -14.03 -20.49
N VAL A 32 16.11 -14.94 -21.42
CA VAL A 32 17.28 -15.81 -21.40
C VAL A 32 17.93 -15.78 -22.77
N ASN A 33 19.13 -15.22 -22.86
CA ASN A 33 19.90 -15.16 -24.09
C ASN A 33 21.37 -15.52 -23.83
N PRO A 34 21.75 -16.81 -23.88
CA PRO A 34 23.10 -17.23 -23.52
C PRO A 34 24.14 -16.55 -24.43
N PRO A 35 25.22 -15.96 -23.87
CA PRO A 35 26.33 -15.42 -24.65
C PRO A 35 26.96 -16.47 -25.57
N ALA A 36 27.68 -16.02 -26.59
CA ALA A 36 28.38 -16.93 -27.49
C ALA A 36 29.34 -17.85 -26.72
N LYS A 37 29.36 -19.15 -27.08
CA LYS A 37 30.16 -20.23 -26.49
C LYS A 37 29.79 -20.61 -25.06
N THR A 38 28.54 -20.36 -24.64
CA THR A 38 28.04 -20.74 -23.31
C THR A 38 26.85 -21.69 -23.40
N ILE A 39 26.76 -22.59 -22.42
CA ILE A 39 25.61 -23.50 -22.24
C ILE A 39 24.68 -22.87 -21.21
N LEU A 40 23.37 -22.89 -21.50
CA LEU A 40 22.35 -22.43 -20.57
C LEU A 40 22.30 -23.36 -19.34
N PRO A 41 22.51 -22.84 -18.12
CA PRO A 41 22.44 -23.67 -16.91
C PRO A 41 21.02 -24.18 -16.68
N GLU A 42 20.85 -25.45 -16.29
CA GLU A 42 19.52 -26.05 -16.08
C GLU A 42 18.70 -25.38 -14.97
N ASN A 43 19.33 -24.69 -14.00
CA ASN A 43 18.63 -24.17 -12.81
C ASN A 43 18.72 -22.64 -12.65
N ILE A 44 19.02 -21.90 -13.73
CA ILE A 44 19.34 -20.45 -13.60
C ILE A 44 18.16 -19.64 -13.03
N LEU A 45 16.90 -20.02 -13.30
CA LEU A 45 15.70 -19.30 -12.87
C LEU A 45 14.79 -20.07 -11.89
N ASP A 46 15.20 -21.26 -11.42
CA ASP A 46 14.37 -22.14 -10.56
C ASP A 46 13.80 -21.43 -9.32
N ASN A 47 14.57 -20.50 -8.75
CA ASN A 47 14.19 -19.75 -7.55
C ASN A 47 13.35 -18.49 -7.82
N ILE A 48 13.07 -18.18 -9.09
CA ILE A 48 12.25 -17.04 -9.52
C ILE A 48 10.87 -17.54 -9.98
N THR A 49 10.01 -17.83 -9.00
CA THR A 49 8.66 -18.38 -9.23
C THR A 49 7.66 -17.36 -9.75
N THR A 50 7.96 -16.06 -9.77
CA THR A 50 7.03 -15.03 -10.26
C THR A 50 7.04 -14.87 -11.77
N CYS A 51 8.03 -15.43 -12.49
CA CYS A 51 8.09 -15.36 -13.96
C CYS A 51 6.84 -16.02 -14.56
N THR A 52 6.02 -15.23 -15.26
CA THR A 52 4.85 -15.75 -15.99
C THR A 52 5.12 -15.91 -17.47
N HIS A 53 6.16 -15.26 -18.00
CA HIS A 53 6.59 -15.38 -19.39
C HIS A 53 8.10 -15.56 -19.45
N PHE A 54 8.54 -16.66 -20.04
CA PHE A 54 9.95 -16.93 -20.33
C PHE A 54 10.21 -16.67 -21.81
N VAL A 55 11.25 -15.91 -22.14
CA VAL A 55 11.60 -15.59 -23.53
C VAL A 55 13.00 -16.09 -23.84
N TYR A 56 13.13 -16.94 -24.86
CA TYR A 56 14.41 -17.53 -25.26
C TYR A 56 14.97 -16.94 -26.55
N GLY A 57 16.25 -16.53 -26.49
CA GLY A 57 17.09 -16.26 -27.65
C GLY A 57 16.56 -15.15 -28.58
N ARG A 58 17.21 -15.03 -29.75
CA ARG A 58 16.84 -14.08 -30.81
C ARG A 58 17.06 -14.73 -32.17
N VAL A 59 16.00 -15.23 -32.77
CA VAL A 59 16.03 -15.82 -34.11
C VAL A 59 15.94 -14.71 -35.16
N PRO A 60 16.98 -14.48 -35.99
CA PRO A 60 16.96 -13.41 -36.98
C PRO A 60 16.14 -13.82 -38.21
N ILE A 61 15.09 -13.07 -38.53
CA ILE A 61 14.23 -13.31 -39.70
C ILE A 61 14.66 -12.44 -40.88
N ASP A 62 15.98 -12.31 -41.09
CA ASP A 62 16.52 -11.30 -42.00
C ASP A 62 16.57 -11.66 -43.49
N ARG A 63 16.21 -12.91 -43.81
CA ARG A 63 16.18 -13.42 -45.19
C ARG A 63 14.74 -13.49 -45.66
N ASP A 64 14.48 -12.97 -46.85
CA ASP A 64 13.13 -12.93 -47.43
C ASP A 64 12.63 -14.34 -47.87
N ASN A 65 13.53 -15.34 -47.92
CA ASN A 65 13.23 -16.74 -48.22
C ASN A 65 13.54 -17.72 -47.08
N GLY A 66 13.25 -17.34 -45.83
CA GLY A 66 13.27 -18.25 -44.68
C GLY A 66 13.94 -17.64 -43.46
N TYR A 67 14.01 -18.41 -42.37
CA TYR A 67 14.64 -17.98 -41.12
C TYR A 67 15.43 -19.15 -40.52
N PRO A 68 16.51 -18.86 -39.75
CA PRO A 68 17.24 -19.90 -39.04
C PRO A 68 16.33 -20.56 -38.00
N GLN A 69 16.50 -21.87 -37.77
CA GLN A 69 15.75 -22.58 -36.74
C GLN A 69 16.27 -22.32 -35.30
N TYR A 70 17.38 -21.57 -35.20
CA TYR A 70 18.15 -21.37 -33.97
C TYR A 70 18.41 -19.89 -33.71
N SER A 71 18.68 -19.55 -32.44
CA SER A 71 19.11 -18.21 -32.03
C SER A 71 20.43 -17.82 -32.69
N ASP A 72 20.65 -16.53 -32.95
CA ASP A 72 21.92 -15.99 -33.44
C ASP A 72 23.13 -16.40 -32.58
N THR A 73 22.91 -16.48 -31.26
CA THR A 73 23.87 -16.94 -30.25
C THR A 73 24.15 -18.44 -30.29
N ASP A 74 23.24 -19.27 -30.81
CA ASP A 74 23.38 -20.73 -30.86
C ASP A 74 24.12 -21.22 -32.13
N ILE A 75 23.95 -20.51 -33.25
CA ILE A 75 24.47 -20.90 -34.57
C ILE A 75 26.01 -20.86 -34.61
N GLY A 76 26.63 -19.89 -33.93
CA GLY A 76 28.08 -19.71 -33.95
C GLY A 76 28.91 -20.77 -33.23
N ASN A 77 28.28 -21.72 -32.52
CA ASN A 77 28.95 -22.47 -31.44
C ASN A 77 28.80 -23.99 -31.47
N GLY A 78 28.03 -24.60 -32.39
CA GLY A 78 27.85 -26.06 -32.45
C GLY A 78 26.96 -26.68 -31.37
N HIS A 79 26.39 -25.87 -30.47
CA HIS A 79 25.49 -26.27 -29.37
C HIS A 79 24.00 -26.00 -29.67
N SER A 80 23.63 -25.92 -30.95
CA SER A 80 22.32 -25.44 -31.41
C SER A 80 21.12 -26.25 -30.90
N GLY A 81 21.33 -27.50 -30.50
CA GLY A 81 20.31 -28.35 -29.91
C GLY A 81 20.21 -28.25 -28.39
N ASP A 82 21.27 -27.87 -27.68
CA ASP A 82 21.38 -28.11 -26.24
C ASP A 82 20.68 -27.00 -25.42
N ASN A 83 20.91 -25.73 -25.76
CA ASN A 83 20.34 -24.60 -25.01
C ASN A 83 18.80 -24.52 -25.11
N ILE A 84 18.25 -24.67 -26.32
CA ILE A 84 16.79 -24.69 -26.53
C ILE A 84 16.14 -25.91 -25.86
N ARG A 85 16.83 -27.07 -25.83
CA ARG A 85 16.34 -28.26 -25.11
C ARG A 85 16.32 -28.03 -23.60
N THR A 86 17.34 -27.38 -23.04
CA THR A 86 17.34 -26.98 -21.63
C THR A 86 16.19 -26.03 -21.33
N PHE A 87 16.00 -24.99 -22.15
CA PHE A 87 14.93 -24.01 -21.96
C PHE A 87 13.53 -24.63 -21.96
N ILE A 88 13.23 -25.53 -22.90
CA ILE A 88 11.90 -26.17 -22.94
C ILE A 88 11.66 -27.18 -21.81
N ARG A 89 12.72 -27.74 -21.20
CA ARG A 89 12.59 -28.62 -20.02
C ARG A 89 12.06 -27.86 -18.82
N TRP A 90 12.37 -26.58 -18.67
CA TRP A 90 11.85 -25.76 -17.57
C TRP A 90 10.33 -25.66 -17.54
N LYS A 91 9.62 -25.96 -18.63
CA LYS A 91 8.16 -26.01 -18.62
C LYS A 91 7.61 -27.03 -17.61
N SER A 92 8.35 -28.09 -17.27
CA SER A 92 7.94 -28.99 -16.20
C SER A 92 8.08 -28.38 -14.80
N GLN A 93 9.02 -27.45 -14.61
CA GLN A 93 9.22 -26.72 -13.35
C GLN A 93 8.27 -25.50 -13.23
N HIS A 94 7.84 -24.92 -14.37
CA HIS A 94 6.95 -23.76 -14.44
C HIS A 94 5.72 -24.03 -15.33
N PRO A 95 4.79 -24.92 -14.90
CA PRO A 95 3.67 -25.36 -15.74
C PRO A 95 2.69 -24.24 -16.14
N ASN A 96 2.57 -23.20 -15.30
CA ASN A 96 1.65 -22.08 -15.53
C ASN A 96 2.29 -20.91 -16.29
N ALA A 97 3.59 -20.98 -16.58
CA ALA A 97 4.29 -19.93 -17.32
C ALA A 97 4.24 -20.16 -18.84
N LYS A 98 4.21 -19.08 -19.60
CA LYS A 98 4.27 -19.12 -21.06
C LYS A 98 5.72 -19.08 -21.54
N PHE A 99 6.05 -19.93 -22.49
CA PHE A 99 7.38 -20.04 -23.08
C PHE A 99 7.35 -19.49 -24.50
N LEU A 100 8.04 -18.38 -24.73
CA LEU A 100 8.06 -17.65 -26.00
C LEU A 100 9.42 -17.77 -26.68
N LEU A 101 9.41 -17.90 -28.00
CA LEU A 101 10.63 -17.80 -28.82
C LEU A 101 10.84 -16.35 -29.27
N GLY A 102 12.03 -15.80 -29.00
CA GLY A 102 12.39 -14.46 -29.44
C GLY A 102 12.68 -14.41 -30.93
N ILE A 103 12.00 -13.51 -31.65
CA ILE A 103 12.14 -13.27 -33.09
C ILE A 103 12.62 -11.85 -33.30
N LYS A 104 13.65 -11.67 -34.13
CA LYS A 104 14.27 -10.38 -34.39
C LYS A 104 14.35 -10.09 -35.89
N ARG A 105 13.96 -8.90 -36.33
CA ARG A 105 14.19 -8.40 -37.70
C ARG A 105 15.07 -7.15 -37.66
N THR A 106 16.13 -7.11 -38.45
CA THR A 106 17.01 -5.93 -38.58
C THR A 106 16.88 -5.19 -39.92
N LYS A 107 16.17 -5.77 -40.90
CA LYS A 107 15.89 -5.15 -42.21
C LYS A 107 14.38 -5.02 -42.48
N GLN A 108 13.99 -4.05 -43.30
CA GLN A 108 12.58 -3.93 -43.73
C GLN A 108 12.20 -5.12 -44.61
N PHE A 109 10.93 -5.51 -44.58
CA PHE A 109 10.39 -6.42 -45.59
C PHE A 109 10.33 -5.73 -46.94
N GLU A 110 10.69 -6.44 -48.01
CA GLU A 110 10.58 -5.93 -49.38
C GLU A 110 9.12 -5.61 -49.73
N ASP A 111 8.19 -6.49 -49.39
CA ASP A 111 6.75 -6.28 -49.54
C ASP A 111 5.92 -7.05 -48.49
N ALA A 112 4.60 -6.84 -48.52
CA ALA A 112 3.66 -7.50 -47.61
C ALA A 112 3.51 -9.01 -47.86
N TRP A 113 3.69 -9.48 -49.10
CA TRP A 113 3.56 -10.89 -49.44
C TRP A 113 4.69 -11.73 -48.84
N ILE A 114 5.93 -11.21 -48.91
CA ILE A 114 7.10 -11.79 -48.25
C ILE A 114 6.91 -11.81 -46.73
N ALA A 115 6.42 -10.72 -46.16
CA ALA A 115 6.13 -10.62 -44.74
C ALA A 115 5.13 -11.71 -44.29
N GLU A 116 4.03 -11.90 -45.02
CA GLU A 116 3.05 -12.96 -44.75
C GLU A 116 3.67 -14.36 -44.87
N LYS A 117 4.45 -14.60 -45.93
CA LYS A 117 5.14 -15.89 -46.15
C LYS A 117 6.12 -16.25 -45.03
N VAL A 118 6.87 -15.27 -44.51
CA VAL A 118 7.77 -15.49 -43.36
C VAL A 118 6.96 -15.80 -42.10
N ALA A 119 5.84 -15.10 -41.85
CA ALA A 119 4.95 -15.37 -40.72
C ALA A 119 4.30 -16.76 -40.80
N GLU A 120 3.81 -17.17 -41.97
CA GLU A 120 3.32 -18.53 -42.22
C GLU A 120 4.39 -19.59 -41.99
N GLY A 121 5.61 -19.31 -42.47
CA GLY A 121 6.77 -20.14 -42.22
C GLY A 121 6.99 -20.37 -40.73
N LEU A 122 7.03 -19.31 -39.92
CA LEU A 122 7.24 -19.36 -38.47
C LEU A 122 6.14 -20.16 -37.75
N LYS A 123 4.87 -19.89 -38.08
CA LYS A 123 3.74 -20.68 -37.56
C LYS A 123 3.90 -22.16 -37.91
N GLY A 124 4.27 -22.44 -39.15
CA GLY A 124 4.51 -23.80 -39.64
C GLY A 124 5.63 -24.52 -38.89
N TYR A 125 6.68 -23.83 -38.47
CA TYR A 125 7.76 -24.43 -37.68
C TYR A 125 7.32 -24.77 -36.26
N LEU A 126 6.61 -23.88 -35.57
CA LEU A 126 6.04 -24.23 -34.27
C LEU A 126 5.02 -25.35 -34.39
N CYS A 127 4.16 -25.36 -35.42
CA CYS A 127 3.12 -26.37 -35.58
C CYS A 127 3.63 -27.75 -36.04
N ARG A 128 4.77 -27.82 -36.74
CA ARG A 128 5.32 -29.09 -37.29
C ARG A 128 6.53 -29.63 -36.52
N SER A 129 7.11 -28.86 -35.61
CA SER A 129 8.25 -29.30 -34.80
C SER A 129 7.82 -29.93 -33.47
N TYR A 130 8.74 -30.64 -32.83
CA TYR A 130 8.58 -31.13 -31.46
C TYR A 130 8.34 -30.00 -30.43
N LEU A 131 8.65 -28.75 -30.80
CA LEU A 131 8.51 -27.57 -29.95
C LEU A 131 7.04 -27.16 -29.73
N LYS A 132 6.09 -27.62 -30.54
CA LYS A 132 4.65 -27.30 -30.41
C LYS A 132 4.10 -27.54 -29.00
N ARG A 133 4.61 -28.57 -28.32
CA ARG A 133 4.15 -28.96 -26.98
C ARG A 133 4.74 -28.06 -25.88
N TYR A 134 5.81 -27.34 -26.18
CA TYR A 134 6.61 -26.61 -25.20
C TYR A 134 6.55 -25.10 -25.36
N LEU A 135 6.44 -24.58 -26.59
CA LEU A 135 6.36 -23.14 -26.83
C LEU A 135 4.92 -22.67 -27.04
N ASP A 136 4.57 -21.55 -26.41
CA ASP A 136 3.23 -20.98 -26.39
C ASP A 136 3.08 -19.83 -27.41
N GLY A 137 4.19 -19.30 -27.94
CA GLY A 137 4.16 -18.31 -29.02
C GLY A 137 5.48 -17.56 -29.23
N PHE A 138 5.40 -16.31 -29.67
CA PHE A 138 6.54 -15.53 -30.11
C PHE A 138 6.67 -14.18 -29.38
N PHE A 139 7.92 -13.78 -29.12
CA PHE A 139 8.26 -12.42 -28.72
C PHE A 139 8.95 -11.74 -29.91
N VAL A 140 8.29 -10.81 -30.58
CA VAL A 140 8.75 -10.23 -31.86
C VAL A 140 9.32 -8.84 -31.63
N THR A 141 10.53 -8.57 -32.15
CA THR A 141 11.14 -7.23 -32.17
C THR A 141 11.61 -6.83 -33.56
N PHE A 142 11.45 -5.54 -33.88
CA PHE A 142 11.97 -4.92 -35.10
C PHE A 142 13.04 -3.89 -34.76
N ASP A 143 14.29 -4.20 -35.11
CA ASP A 143 15.45 -3.31 -34.96
C ASP A 143 15.52 -2.35 -36.14
N GLY A 144 14.91 -1.18 -36.04
CA GLY A 144 14.89 -0.23 -37.15
C GLY A 144 13.65 0.64 -37.17
N ILE A 145 13.51 1.46 -38.22
CA ILE A 145 12.25 2.14 -38.56
C ILE A 145 11.23 1.18 -39.20
N HIS A 146 11.52 -0.12 -39.21
CA HIS A 146 10.78 -1.13 -39.98
C HIS A 146 9.31 -1.26 -39.57
N LEU A 147 8.97 -0.92 -38.33
CA LEU A 147 7.58 -0.90 -37.86
C LEU A 147 6.69 0.08 -38.65
N GLU A 148 7.27 1.14 -39.23
CA GLU A 148 6.53 2.19 -39.95
C GLU A 148 5.93 1.66 -41.27
N TYR A 149 6.53 0.61 -41.84
CA TYR A 149 6.10 0.01 -43.11
C TYR A 149 4.89 -0.90 -42.93
N ARG A 150 3.93 -0.83 -43.88
CA ARG A 150 2.71 -1.66 -43.86
C ARG A 150 2.99 -3.17 -43.87
N ALA A 151 4.10 -3.60 -44.46
CA ALA A 151 4.51 -5.00 -44.48
C ALA A 151 4.70 -5.58 -43.07
N SER A 152 5.12 -4.75 -42.11
CA SER A 152 5.26 -5.13 -40.70
C SER A 152 3.92 -5.40 -40.01
N THR A 153 2.90 -4.59 -40.33
CA THR A 153 1.52 -4.87 -39.88
C THR A 153 0.99 -6.16 -40.51
N ALA A 154 1.27 -6.40 -41.80
CA ALA A 154 0.88 -7.64 -42.49
C ALA A 154 1.51 -8.88 -41.84
N PHE A 155 2.82 -8.83 -41.51
CA PHE A 155 3.51 -9.89 -40.78
C PHE A 155 2.80 -10.25 -39.46
N LEU A 156 2.51 -9.25 -38.62
CA LEU A 156 1.86 -9.47 -37.32
C LEU A 156 0.39 -9.89 -37.44
N THR A 157 -0.31 -9.39 -38.46
CA THR A 157 -1.66 -9.84 -38.80
C THR A 157 -1.65 -11.32 -39.16
N GLU A 158 -0.73 -11.74 -40.01
CA GLU A 158 -0.63 -13.14 -40.40
C GLU A 158 -0.19 -14.03 -39.23
N LEU A 159 0.72 -13.55 -38.38
CA LEU A 159 1.17 -14.26 -37.18
C LEU A 159 0.05 -14.42 -36.14
N SER A 160 -0.87 -13.46 -36.05
CA SER A 160 -1.98 -13.44 -35.07
C SER A 160 -3.27 -14.15 -35.54
N LYS A 161 -3.40 -14.52 -36.82
CA LYS A 161 -4.55 -15.31 -37.32
C LYS A 161 -4.76 -16.66 -36.61
N ASN A 162 -3.74 -17.20 -35.95
CA ASN A 162 -3.88 -18.39 -35.11
C ASN A 162 -4.11 -17.99 -33.64
N THR A 163 -5.35 -18.11 -33.16
CA THR A 163 -5.76 -17.69 -31.81
C THR A 163 -5.11 -18.49 -30.68
N THR A 164 -4.45 -19.62 -30.97
CA THR A 164 -3.76 -20.42 -29.95
C THR A 164 -2.37 -19.89 -29.58
N LEU A 165 -1.73 -19.08 -30.44
CA LEU A 165 -0.38 -18.56 -30.20
C LEU A 165 -0.43 -17.25 -29.42
N LYS A 166 0.39 -17.15 -28.37
CA LYS A 166 0.54 -15.93 -27.56
C LYS A 166 1.70 -15.11 -28.11
N ASN A 167 1.38 -13.98 -28.74
CA ASN A 167 2.37 -13.13 -29.38
C ASN A 167 2.55 -11.83 -28.59
N THR A 168 3.78 -11.47 -28.27
CA THR A 168 4.13 -10.19 -27.65
C THR A 168 5.01 -9.40 -28.61
N PHE A 169 4.71 -8.11 -28.78
CA PHE A 169 5.53 -7.23 -29.63
C PHE A 169 6.40 -6.33 -28.77
N GLY A 170 7.71 -6.47 -28.91
CA GLY A 170 8.69 -5.63 -28.25
C GLY A 170 9.08 -4.42 -29.11
N ILE A 171 9.06 -3.24 -28.51
CA ILE A 171 9.50 -1.99 -29.12
C ILE A 171 10.46 -1.25 -28.19
N THR A 172 11.51 -0.66 -28.74
CA THR A 172 12.41 0.19 -27.97
C THR A 172 11.85 1.59 -27.79
N GLY A 173 12.13 2.26 -26.67
CA GLY A 173 11.67 3.64 -26.42
C GLY A 173 12.03 4.60 -27.58
N ARG A 174 13.21 4.39 -28.20
CA ARG A 174 13.66 5.11 -29.40
C ARG A 174 12.66 5.11 -30.55
N ARG A 175 11.90 4.04 -30.73
CA ARG A 175 11.02 3.85 -31.90
C ARG A 175 9.62 4.37 -31.68
N VAL A 176 9.20 4.58 -30.43
CA VAL A 176 7.88 5.12 -30.12
C VAL A 176 7.69 6.50 -30.75
N PHE A 177 8.72 7.36 -30.68
CA PHE A 177 8.66 8.74 -31.19
C PHE A 177 8.93 8.89 -32.70
N ALA A 178 8.91 7.80 -33.48
CA ALA A 178 9.08 7.88 -34.93
C ALA A 178 7.74 8.15 -35.63
N TYR A 179 7.78 8.88 -36.75
CA TYR A 179 6.61 9.55 -37.39
C TYR A 179 5.38 8.65 -37.58
N ASP A 180 5.55 7.38 -37.94
CA ASP A 180 4.45 6.44 -38.18
C ASP A 180 4.38 5.27 -37.17
N ALA A 181 5.26 5.21 -36.18
CA ALA A 181 5.38 4.05 -35.29
C ALA A 181 4.17 3.91 -34.35
N THR A 182 3.72 4.99 -33.70
CA THR A 182 2.55 4.97 -32.79
C THR A 182 1.27 4.55 -33.51
N LYS A 183 1.05 5.09 -34.72
CA LYS A 183 -0.06 4.72 -35.59
C LYS A 183 -0.07 3.22 -35.90
N ARG A 184 1.10 2.64 -36.20
CA ARG A 184 1.25 1.20 -36.47
C ARG A 184 1.05 0.36 -35.21
N LEU A 185 1.57 0.82 -34.06
CA LEU A 185 1.32 0.18 -32.75
C LEU A 185 -0.18 0.10 -32.44
N ARG A 186 -0.94 1.14 -32.75
CA ARG A 186 -2.41 1.13 -32.59
C ARG A 186 -3.08 0.08 -33.48
N GLU A 187 -2.64 -0.06 -34.73
CA GLU A 187 -3.16 -1.10 -35.65
C GLU A 187 -2.90 -2.51 -35.13
N ILE A 188 -1.72 -2.75 -34.55
CA ILE A 188 -1.32 -4.08 -34.07
C ILE A 188 -1.70 -4.35 -32.60
N ASN A 189 -2.12 -3.33 -31.84
CA ASN A 189 -2.39 -3.46 -30.40
C ASN A 189 -3.38 -4.59 -30.12
N ASN A 190 -4.39 -4.80 -30.96
CA ASN A 190 -5.37 -5.89 -30.77
C ASN A 190 -4.91 -7.25 -31.32
N LEU A 191 -3.76 -7.31 -32.01
CA LEU A 191 -3.21 -8.53 -32.62
C LEU A 191 -2.22 -9.25 -31.71
N VAL A 192 -1.73 -8.57 -30.68
CA VAL A 192 -0.74 -9.08 -29.73
C VAL A 192 -1.35 -9.17 -28.33
N GLU A 193 -0.75 -9.96 -27.45
CA GLU A 193 -1.20 -10.07 -26.07
C GLU A 193 -0.76 -8.84 -25.27
N TYR A 194 0.50 -8.41 -25.43
CA TYR A 194 1.06 -7.22 -24.81
C TYR A 194 2.02 -6.50 -25.75
N ILE A 195 2.21 -5.21 -25.49
CA ILE A 195 3.30 -4.40 -26.06
C ILE A 195 4.37 -4.29 -24.98
N TYR A 196 5.56 -4.81 -25.28
CA TYR A 196 6.71 -4.76 -24.37
C TYR A 196 7.60 -3.56 -24.71
N LEU A 197 7.86 -2.69 -23.74
CA LEU A 197 8.71 -1.52 -23.89
C LEU A 197 10.13 -1.86 -23.45
N ASP A 198 11.04 -2.04 -24.40
CA ASP A 198 12.46 -2.15 -24.14
C ASP A 198 13.06 -0.75 -23.95
N MET A 199 13.30 -0.40 -22.69
CA MET A 199 13.85 0.91 -22.32
C MET A 199 15.37 0.87 -22.13
N GLY A 200 16.03 -0.27 -22.43
CA GLY A 200 17.47 -0.47 -22.21
C GLY A 200 18.35 0.16 -23.29
N VAL A 201 17.76 0.47 -24.45
CA VAL A 201 18.40 1.15 -25.57
C VAL A 201 17.65 2.43 -25.91
N LEU A 202 18.28 3.56 -25.60
CA LEU A 202 17.76 4.91 -25.81
C LEU A 202 18.24 5.50 -27.14
N PRO A 203 17.56 6.54 -27.68
CA PRO A 203 18.04 7.26 -28.86
C PRO A 203 19.50 7.73 -28.76
N SER A 204 19.92 8.26 -27.61
CA SER A 204 21.29 8.66 -27.29
C SER A 204 22.33 7.57 -27.52
N ASN A 205 21.98 6.29 -27.32
CA ASN A 205 22.88 5.16 -27.57
C ASN A 205 23.30 5.01 -29.05
N GLN A 206 22.65 5.69 -30.00
CA GLN A 206 23.10 5.73 -31.40
C GLN A 206 24.42 6.46 -31.56
N ARG A 207 24.64 7.49 -30.74
CA ARG A 207 25.88 8.24 -30.75
C ARG A 207 26.77 7.60 -29.70
N ALA A 208 27.50 6.57 -30.10
CA ALA A 208 28.29 5.75 -29.18
C ALA A 208 29.28 6.57 -28.33
N MET A 209 29.66 7.77 -28.80
CA MET A 209 30.53 8.72 -28.09
C MET A 209 29.81 9.62 -27.09
N LEU A 210 28.50 9.46 -26.87
CA LEU A 210 27.75 10.24 -25.87
C LEU A 210 27.37 9.37 -24.68
N VAL A 211 27.56 9.92 -23.49
CA VAL A 211 27.19 9.28 -22.23
C VAL A 211 25.67 9.15 -22.14
N SER A 212 25.18 7.98 -21.75
CA SER A 212 23.74 7.69 -21.64
C SER A 212 23.40 7.01 -20.34
N PHE A 213 22.23 7.31 -19.80
CA PHE A 213 21.67 6.63 -18.63
C PHE A 213 20.92 5.36 -19.01
N THR A 214 20.85 4.40 -18.08
CA THR A 214 20.11 3.15 -18.28
C THR A 214 18.69 3.26 -17.72
N ASN A 215 17.67 3.07 -18.56
CA ASN A 215 16.25 3.08 -18.18
C ASN A 215 15.82 4.30 -17.33
N PRO A 216 16.08 5.56 -17.72
CA PRO A 216 15.70 6.72 -16.93
C PRO A 216 14.17 6.79 -16.79
N LEU A 217 13.68 6.99 -15.56
CA LEU A 217 12.25 6.98 -15.29
C LEU A 217 11.58 8.30 -15.69
N PHE A 218 12.26 9.42 -15.39
CA PHE A 218 11.79 10.78 -15.61
C PHE A 218 12.83 11.62 -16.36
N PRO A 219 12.42 12.70 -17.06
CA PRO A 219 13.34 13.62 -17.71
C PRO A 219 14.23 14.34 -16.68
N GLY A 220 15.38 14.86 -17.12
CA GLY A 220 16.33 15.52 -16.23
C GLY A 220 17.40 16.30 -16.98
N ALA A 221 18.48 16.67 -16.30
CA ALA A 221 19.56 17.48 -16.89
C ALA A 221 20.24 16.73 -18.04
N GLY A 222 19.85 17.04 -19.28
CA GLY A 222 20.36 16.39 -20.49
C GLY A 222 19.58 15.14 -20.93
N ILE A 223 18.62 14.63 -20.15
CA ILE A 223 17.77 13.48 -20.54
C ILE A 223 16.47 14.01 -21.14
N PRO A 224 16.22 13.82 -22.45
CA PRO A 224 14.98 14.21 -23.11
C PRO A 224 13.78 13.44 -22.59
N PHE A 225 12.58 14.02 -22.72
CA PHE A 225 11.33 13.34 -22.37
C PHE A 225 11.18 12.01 -23.11
N GLU A 226 11.58 12.00 -24.38
CA GLU A 226 11.51 10.89 -25.33
C GLU A 226 12.42 9.71 -24.95
N GLU A 227 13.41 9.94 -24.09
CA GLU A 227 14.33 8.90 -23.63
C GLU A 227 13.90 8.28 -22.30
N THR A 228 12.76 8.67 -21.75
CA THR A 228 12.32 8.25 -20.42
C THR A 228 11.21 7.22 -20.48
N ILE A 229 11.13 6.34 -19.47
CA ILE A 229 10.04 5.37 -19.33
C ILE A 229 8.70 6.11 -19.30
N LYS A 230 8.60 7.17 -18.49
CA LYS A 230 7.39 7.98 -18.40
C LYS A 230 7.02 8.60 -19.74
N GLY A 231 7.94 9.27 -20.42
CA GLY A 231 7.63 9.95 -21.67
C GLY A 231 7.18 8.99 -22.75
N THR A 232 7.83 7.82 -22.83
CA THR A 232 7.43 6.75 -23.76
C THR A 232 6.02 6.23 -23.47
N VAL A 233 5.67 6.03 -22.19
CA VAL A 233 4.33 5.58 -21.79
C VAL A 233 3.27 6.65 -22.06
N ASP A 234 3.58 7.91 -21.76
CA ASP A 234 2.65 9.02 -21.98
C ASP A 234 2.31 9.17 -23.47
N GLU A 235 3.31 9.12 -24.34
CA GLU A 235 3.14 9.16 -25.81
C GLU A 235 2.21 8.03 -26.31
N LEU A 236 2.44 6.80 -25.85
CA LEU A 236 1.59 5.66 -26.21
C LEU A 236 0.16 5.80 -25.67
N SER A 237 0.02 6.42 -24.49
CA SER A 237 -1.29 6.66 -23.87
C SER A 237 -2.08 7.74 -24.62
N GLU A 238 -1.40 8.80 -25.09
CA GLU A 238 -2.00 9.84 -25.94
C GLU A 238 -2.58 9.25 -27.23
N GLU A 239 -1.90 8.25 -27.80
CA GLU A 239 -2.32 7.53 -29.01
C GLU A 239 -3.33 6.39 -28.76
N GLY A 240 -3.79 6.23 -27.51
CA GLY A 240 -4.88 5.34 -27.13
C GLY A 240 -4.48 3.91 -26.75
N ILE A 241 -3.19 3.65 -26.47
CA ILE A 241 -2.73 2.36 -25.95
C ILE A 241 -2.82 2.38 -24.42
N LEU A 242 -3.67 1.52 -23.86
CA LEU A 242 -3.93 1.49 -22.42
C LEU A 242 -2.71 0.97 -21.63
N PRO A 243 -2.43 1.50 -20.43
CA PRO A 243 -1.39 0.98 -19.53
C PRO A 243 -1.50 -0.52 -19.29
N SER A 244 -2.72 -1.07 -19.16
CA SER A 244 -2.97 -2.50 -18.97
C SER A 244 -2.56 -3.39 -20.16
N ARG A 245 -2.08 -2.81 -21.26
CA ARG A 245 -1.52 -3.50 -22.44
C ARG A 245 0.00 -3.43 -22.50
N LEU A 246 0.63 -2.61 -21.64
CA LEU A 246 2.05 -2.33 -21.66
C LEU A 246 2.79 -3.17 -20.62
N VAL A 247 3.92 -3.76 -21.03
CA VAL A 247 4.90 -4.37 -20.12
C VAL A 247 6.17 -3.55 -20.19
N VAL A 248 6.66 -3.05 -19.05
CA VAL A 248 7.88 -2.22 -19.03
C VAL A 248 9.10 -3.11 -18.80
N GLY A 249 10.07 -3.03 -19.71
CA GLY A 249 11.34 -3.74 -19.63
C GLY A 249 12.43 -2.93 -18.95
N LEU A 250 13.00 -3.48 -17.89
CA LEU A 250 14.23 -2.99 -17.24
C LEU A 250 15.40 -3.90 -17.58
N THR A 251 16.60 -3.33 -17.65
CA THR A 251 17.83 -4.07 -17.92
C THR A 251 18.51 -4.41 -16.60
N ALA A 252 18.95 -5.65 -16.39
CA ALA A 252 19.72 -6.00 -15.18
C ALA A 252 21.13 -5.37 -15.19
N GLY A 253 21.68 -5.05 -16.36
CA GLY A 253 22.97 -4.36 -16.53
C GLY A 253 22.84 -2.87 -16.85
N GLY A 254 23.76 -2.36 -17.68
CA GLY A 254 23.76 -0.98 -18.15
C GLY A 254 24.90 -0.64 -19.10
N TRP A 255 25.40 0.59 -19.01
CA TRP A 255 26.41 1.15 -19.91
C TRP A 255 27.64 1.66 -19.16
N LYS A 256 28.82 1.47 -19.76
CA LYS A 256 30.11 2.00 -19.31
C LYS A 256 30.70 2.93 -20.37
N PHE A 257 31.21 4.07 -19.93
CA PHE A 257 31.89 5.08 -20.72
C PHE A 257 33.24 5.42 -20.09
N ASP A 258 34.22 5.72 -20.93
CA ASP A 258 35.49 6.32 -20.53
C ASP A 258 35.42 7.82 -20.88
N ILE A 259 35.60 8.68 -19.88
CA ILE A 259 35.47 10.14 -19.94
C ILE A 259 36.83 10.77 -20.26
N LYS A 260 36.86 11.95 -20.90
CA LYS A 260 38.11 12.65 -21.23
C LYS A 260 38.84 13.09 -19.95
N GLU A 261 40.17 13.06 -19.94
CA GLU A 261 40.97 13.43 -18.75
C GLU A 261 40.72 14.85 -18.23
N GLU A 262 40.31 15.77 -19.11
CA GLU A 262 40.03 17.17 -18.78
C GLU A 262 38.64 17.39 -18.12
N GLN A 263 37.74 16.40 -18.19
CA GLN A 263 36.40 16.48 -17.63
C GLN A 263 36.35 15.92 -16.21
N ASP A 264 35.62 16.61 -15.33
CA ASP A 264 35.29 16.10 -13.99
C ASP A 264 34.15 15.07 -14.09
N PRO A 265 34.37 13.78 -13.74
CA PRO A 265 33.35 12.73 -13.82
C PRO A 265 32.08 13.04 -13.03
N LEU A 266 32.16 13.88 -11.99
CA LEU A 266 31.00 14.31 -11.20
C LEU A 266 30.12 15.33 -11.92
N ARG A 267 30.64 15.96 -12.97
CA ARG A 267 29.93 16.99 -13.76
C ARG A 267 29.45 16.49 -15.11
N VAL A 268 29.86 15.28 -15.51
CA VAL A 268 29.40 14.63 -16.73
C VAL A 268 27.95 14.17 -16.57
N SER A 269 27.12 14.54 -17.53
CA SER A 269 25.70 14.16 -17.60
C SER A 269 25.37 13.43 -18.91
N HIS A 270 24.10 13.04 -19.02
CA HIS A 270 23.54 12.48 -20.24
C HIS A 270 23.80 13.38 -21.44
N GLY A 271 24.26 12.81 -22.55
CA GLY A 271 24.52 13.53 -23.79
C GLY A 271 25.90 14.19 -23.87
N ASP A 272 26.70 14.14 -22.80
CA ASP A 272 28.07 14.67 -22.82
C ASP A 272 29.02 13.73 -23.60
N PRO A 273 30.07 14.29 -24.23
CA PRO A 273 31.01 13.51 -25.01
C PRO A 273 31.93 12.67 -24.11
N ALA A 274 32.04 11.38 -24.43
CA ALA A 274 33.01 10.45 -23.88
C ALA A 274 34.33 10.48 -24.68
N ASP A 275 35.40 9.94 -24.10
CA ASP A 275 36.69 9.71 -24.78
C ASP A 275 36.61 8.53 -25.75
N ARG A 276 35.83 7.50 -25.39
CA ARG A 276 35.66 6.27 -26.18
C ARG A 276 34.19 5.90 -26.33
N PRO A 277 33.85 5.12 -27.38
CA PRO A 277 32.51 4.57 -27.53
C PRO A 277 32.09 3.78 -26.29
N GLY A 278 30.89 4.05 -25.78
CA GLY A 278 30.30 3.32 -24.66
C GLY A 278 30.09 1.84 -24.96
N ARG A 279 30.25 1.00 -23.94
CA ARG A 279 30.01 -0.44 -24.01
C ARG A 279 28.95 -0.89 -23.01
N GLN A 280 28.16 -1.90 -23.37
CA GLN A 280 27.28 -2.55 -22.40
C GLN A 280 28.10 -3.30 -21.33
N VAL A 281 27.57 -3.31 -20.11
CA VAL A 281 28.13 -4.02 -18.95
C VAL A 281 27.03 -4.76 -18.22
N SER A 282 27.32 -5.98 -17.77
CA SER A 282 26.44 -6.72 -16.86
C SER A 282 26.51 -6.14 -15.45
N TYR A 283 25.51 -6.45 -14.62
CA TYR A 283 25.56 -6.16 -13.19
C TYR A 283 26.76 -6.85 -12.54
N GLN A 284 27.04 -8.10 -12.91
CA GLN A 284 28.20 -8.83 -12.39
C GLN A 284 29.55 -8.15 -12.68
N GLU A 285 29.68 -7.47 -13.82
CA GLU A 285 30.86 -6.63 -14.11
C GLU A 285 30.85 -5.33 -13.28
N ALA A 286 29.69 -4.68 -13.21
CA ALA A 286 29.53 -3.39 -12.53
C ALA A 286 29.76 -3.49 -11.02
N CYS A 287 29.27 -4.54 -10.36
CA CYS A 287 29.38 -4.74 -8.92
C CYS A 287 30.84 -4.88 -8.45
N LYS A 288 31.73 -5.33 -9.34
CA LYS A 288 33.17 -5.49 -9.05
C LYS A 288 33.95 -4.19 -9.21
N ALA A 289 33.34 -3.14 -9.76
CA ALA A 289 33.99 -1.85 -9.90
C ALA A 289 34.14 -1.17 -8.53
N ARG A 290 35.37 -0.79 -8.17
CA ARG A 290 35.69 -0.09 -6.90
C ARG A 290 35.38 1.41 -6.95
N GLY A 291 34.21 1.79 -7.46
CA GLY A 291 33.79 3.17 -7.70
C GLY A 291 32.82 3.73 -6.66
N ALA A 292 32.72 5.05 -6.58
CA ALA A 292 31.67 5.72 -5.81
C ALA A 292 30.35 5.60 -6.57
N VAL A 293 29.29 5.13 -5.90
CA VAL A 293 27.94 5.09 -6.46
C VAL A 293 27.21 6.37 -6.09
N ILE A 294 26.69 7.07 -7.10
CA ILE A 294 25.95 8.31 -6.97
C ILE A 294 24.55 8.10 -7.51
N TYR A 295 23.57 8.35 -6.67
CA TYR A 295 22.17 8.21 -7.02
C TYR A 295 21.56 9.54 -7.46
N GLU A 296 21.15 9.61 -8.73
CA GLU A 296 20.41 10.72 -9.31
C GLU A 296 18.89 10.51 -9.14
N ARG A 297 18.34 11.12 -8.08
CA ARG A 297 16.95 10.96 -7.66
C ARG A 297 15.90 11.52 -8.63
N HIS A 298 16.26 12.47 -9.50
CA HIS A 298 15.28 13.06 -10.40
C HIS A 298 14.90 12.09 -11.52
N THR A 299 15.92 11.43 -12.09
CA THR A 299 15.79 10.49 -13.21
C THR A 299 15.67 9.04 -12.72
N MET A 300 15.85 8.83 -11.41
CA MET A 300 15.84 7.55 -10.68
C MET A 300 16.94 6.59 -11.14
N ASN A 301 18.14 7.11 -11.41
CA ASN A 301 19.28 6.33 -11.89
C ASN A 301 20.47 6.37 -10.95
N GLU A 302 21.31 5.34 -11.01
CA GLU A 302 22.61 5.32 -10.35
C GLU A 302 23.74 5.44 -11.36
N MET A 303 24.80 6.10 -10.92
CA MET A 303 26.06 6.26 -11.63
C MET A 303 27.17 5.70 -10.77
N THR A 304 28.04 4.87 -11.34
CA THR A 304 29.26 4.41 -10.66
C THR A 304 30.47 5.09 -11.29
N LEU A 305 31.20 5.84 -10.48
CA LEU A 305 32.37 6.63 -10.90
C LEU A 305 33.65 6.03 -10.33
N TYR A 306 34.63 5.78 -11.19
CA TYR A 306 35.97 5.37 -10.78
C TYR A 306 37.03 5.94 -11.73
N ARG A 307 37.82 6.92 -11.24
CA ARG A 307 38.71 7.72 -12.11
C ARG A 307 37.88 8.27 -13.28
N GLN A 308 38.33 8.10 -14.52
CA GLN A 308 37.58 8.52 -15.71
C GLN A 308 36.59 7.47 -16.24
N THR A 309 36.30 6.40 -15.49
CA THR A 309 35.23 5.48 -15.84
C THR A 309 33.91 5.97 -15.25
N TRP A 310 32.91 6.14 -16.12
CA TRP A 310 31.54 6.51 -15.77
C TRP A 310 30.60 5.40 -16.21
N MET A 311 29.79 4.87 -15.30
CA MET A 311 28.85 3.77 -15.59
C MET A 311 27.45 4.12 -15.13
N SER A 312 26.43 3.84 -15.94
CA SER A 312 25.03 3.87 -15.52
C SER A 312 24.44 2.47 -15.58
N VAL A 313 24.15 1.89 -14.42
CA VAL A 313 23.71 0.50 -14.26
C VAL A 313 22.52 0.48 -13.31
N ASN A 314 21.53 -0.37 -13.58
CA ASN A 314 20.47 -0.61 -12.60
C ASN A 314 21.00 -1.54 -11.51
N LEU A 315 21.49 -1.00 -10.40
CA LEU A 315 21.84 -1.85 -9.28
C LEU A 315 20.53 -2.42 -8.69
N PRO A 316 20.51 -3.70 -8.29
CA PRO A 316 19.35 -4.37 -7.71
C PRO A 316 19.15 -3.94 -6.25
N THR A 317 19.08 -2.63 -6.02
CA THR A 317 18.84 -1.98 -4.73
C THR A 317 17.44 -1.38 -4.71
N MET A 318 16.96 -1.03 -3.51
CA MET A 318 15.71 -0.30 -3.34
C MET A 318 15.78 1.18 -3.76
N GLU A 319 16.95 1.66 -4.20
CA GLU A 319 17.22 3.07 -4.48
C GLU A 319 16.90 3.41 -5.94
N ALA A 320 17.56 2.81 -6.94
CA ALA A 320 17.18 3.02 -8.34
C ALA A 320 16.19 1.98 -8.85
N MET A 321 16.64 0.74 -9.06
CA MET A 321 15.84 -0.29 -9.71
C MET A 321 14.54 -0.60 -8.92
N GLY A 322 14.62 -0.69 -7.59
CA GLY A 322 13.44 -0.94 -6.76
C GLY A 322 12.38 0.17 -6.83
N GLN A 323 12.78 1.44 -6.97
CA GLN A 323 11.82 2.54 -7.16
C GLN A 323 11.19 2.50 -8.56
N LYS A 324 11.97 2.18 -9.61
CA LYS A 324 11.43 1.97 -10.95
C LYS A 324 10.40 0.84 -10.95
N ILE A 325 10.70 -0.30 -10.33
CA ILE A 325 9.78 -1.43 -10.22
C ILE A 325 8.52 -1.04 -9.44
N LYS A 326 8.64 -0.37 -8.29
CA LYS A 326 7.49 0.13 -7.52
C LYS A 326 6.59 1.06 -8.32
N TRP A 327 7.20 1.97 -9.09
CA TRP A 327 6.48 2.87 -9.97
C TRP A 327 5.74 2.10 -11.06
N ILE A 328 6.42 1.17 -11.76
CA ILE A 328 5.80 0.32 -12.80
C ILE A 328 4.59 -0.43 -12.24
N LEU A 329 4.76 -1.07 -11.07
CA LEU A 329 3.69 -1.83 -10.42
C LEU A 329 2.55 -0.96 -9.88
N SER A 330 2.76 0.35 -9.67
CA SER A 330 1.69 1.27 -9.25
C SER A 330 0.86 1.81 -10.43
N GLN A 331 1.37 1.76 -11.66
CA GLN A 331 0.72 2.36 -12.83
C GLN A 331 -0.36 1.49 -13.51
N LYS A 332 -0.68 0.28 -13.00
CA LYS A 332 -1.54 -0.71 -13.68
C LYS A 332 -1.03 -1.11 -15.07
N PHE A 333 0.29 -1.13 -15.25
CA PHE A 333 0.84 -1.80 -16.40
C PHE A 333 0.46 -3.29 -16.40
N ALA A 334 0.40 -3.90 -17.58
CA ALA A 334 0.19 -5.34 -17.68
C ALA A 334 1.22 -6.09 -16.84
N GLY A 335 2.45 -5.57 -16.79
CA GLY A 335 3.49 -6.13 -15.94
C GLY A 335 4.87 -5.51 -16.16
N ILE A 336 5.88 -6.26 -15.79
CA ILE A 336 7.29 -5.86 -15.84
C ILE A 336 8.13 -6.98 -16.46
N GLY A 337 9.24 -6.61 -17.11
CA GLY A 337 10.26 -7.58 -17.48
C GLY A 337 11.64 -7.16 -17.01
N VAL A 338 12.45 -8.16 -16.67
CA VAL A 338 13.89 -7.98 -16.48
C VAL A 338 14.61 -8.62 -17.65
N MET A 339 15.35 -7.81 -18.39
CA MET A 339 16.08 -8.27 -19.56
C MET A 339 17.34 -9.00 -19.12
N ASP A 340 17.52 -10.16 -19.74
CA ASP A 340 18.71 -11.01 -19.74
C ASP A 340 19.18 -11.45 -18.33
N ALA A 341 18.75 -12.64 -17.91
CA ALA A 341 19.19 -13.26 -16.65
C ALA A 341 20.72 -13.41 -16.57
N GLN A 342 21.40 -13.55 -17.71
CA GLN A 342 22.86 -13.65 -17.79
C GLN A 342 23.56 -12.33 -17.48
N SER A 343 22.92 -11.19 -17.75
CA SER A 343 23.45 -9.85 -17.44
C SER A 343 23.22 -9.41 -15.99
N ASP A 344 22.53 -10.22 -15.19
CA ASP A 344 22.34 -10.04 -13.75
C ASP A 344 23.61 -10.54 -13.00
N ASP A 345 23.46 -11.38 -11.97
CA ASP A 345 24.56 -12.15 -11.37
C ASP A 345 24.14 -13.61 -11.16
N PRO A 346 24.11 -14.44 -12.22
CA PRO A 346 23.59 -15.80 -12.16
C PRO A 346 24.40 -16.76 -11.27
N GLU A 347 25.63 -16.38 -10.89
CA GLU A 347 26.52 -17.18 -10.06
C GLU A 347 26.66 -16.65 -8.62
N GLY A 348 26.02 -15.51 -8.28
CA GLY A 348 26.11 -14.92 -6.94
C GLY A 348 27.51 -14.40 -6.57
N LYS A 349 28.30 -13.95 -7.55
CA LYS A 349 29.68 -13.49 -7.34
C LYS A 349 29.77 -12.09 -6.72
N CYS A 350 28.68 -11.33 -6.68
CA CYS A 350 28.62 -9.98 -6.12
C CYS A 350 28.32 -9.93 -4.61
N GLY A 351 28.37 -11.08 -3.90
CA GLY A 351 28.09 -11.16 -2.45
C GLY A 351 26.60 -11.17 -2.09
N THR A 352 25.73 -11.25 -3.10
CA THR A 352 24.29 -11.48 -2.99
C THR A 352 23.94 -12.88 -3.51
N ASP A 353 22.77 -13.39 -3.18
CA ASP A 353 22.27 -14.63 -3.77
C ASP A 353 22.09 -14.48 -5.31
N PRO A 354 22.15 -15.55 -6.13
CA PRO A 354 22.10 -15.49 -7.62
C PRO A 354 20.89 -14.77 -8.24
N LEU A 355 21.07 -13.98 -9.30
CA LEU A 355 20.01 -13.16 -9.94
C LEU A 355 19.32 -12.12 -9.03
N PRO A 356 20.09 -11.21 -8.41
CA PRO A 356 19.53 -10.22 -7.49
C PRO A 356 18.49 -9.28 -8.13
N ALA A 357 18.61 -8.91 -9.42
CA ALA A 357 17.63 -8.05 -10.08
C ALA A 357 16.27 -8.75 -10.27
N HIS A 358 16.30 -10.03 -10.66
CA HIS A 358 15.10 -10.86 -10.77
C HIS A 358 14.49 -11.14 -9.40
N ARG A 359 15.31 -11.39 -8.37
CA ARG A 359 14.83 -11.58 -6.99
C ARG A 359 14.18 -10.32 -6.43
N LEU A 360 14.77 -9.15 -6.66
CA LEU A 360 14.18 -7.88 -6.24
C LEU A 360 12.81 -7.69 -6.89
N THR A 361 12.70 -7.98 -8.19
CA THR A 361 11.43 -7.90 -8.93
C THR A 361 10.40 -8.89 -8.38
N GLN A 362 10.79 -10.15 -8.16
CA GLN A 362 9.95 -11.16 -7.50
C GLN A 362 9.46 -10.70 -6.13
N GLN A 363 10.37 -10.20 -5.29
CA GLN A 363 10.03 -9.70 -3.96
C GLN A 363 9.01 -8.57 -4.04
N LEU A 364 9.20 -7.62 -4.94
CA LEU A 364 8.28 -6.49 -5.10
C LEU A 364 6.92 -6.91 -5.68
N ILE A 365 6.87 -7.87 -6.60
CA ILE A 365 5.62 -8.47 -7.11
C ILE A 365 4.87 -9.22 -6.00
N ARG A 366 5.57 -10.06 -5.23
CA ARG A 366 4.97 -10.77 -4.09
C ARG A 366 4.47 -9.81 -3.00
N ASN A 367 5.24 -8.77 -2.71
CA ASN A 367 4.87 -7.74 -1.73
C ASN A 367 3.74 -6.83 -2.24
N THR A 368 3.55 -6.73 -3.56
CA THR A 368 2.38 -6.04 -4.09
C THR A 368 1.12 -6.84 -3.86
N ILE A 369 1.17 -8.18 -3.74
CA ILE A 369 0.00 -9.05 -3.48
C ILE A 369 0.15 -9.81 -2.14
N PRO A 370 -0.14 -9.23 -0.98
CA PRO A 370 -0.55 -10.01 0.16
C PRO A 370 -1.91 -10.64 -0.14
N SER A 371 -1.93 -11.96 -0.06
CA SER A 371 -3.14 -12.74 0.14
C SER A 371 -3.76 -12.35 1.48
N ASN A 372 -4.93 -11.75 1.38
CA ASN A 372 -5.85 -11.34 2.43
C ASN A 372 -5.60 -9.98 3.11
N PRO A 373 -6.63 -9.11 3.14
CA PRO A 373 -6.63 -7.95 4.03
C PRO A 373 -6.48 -8.39 5.49
N ALA A 374 -5.74 -7.62 6.30
CA ALA A 374 -5.64 -7.86 7.74
C ALA A 374 -7.05 -7.83 8.36
N LYS A 375 -7.40 -8.88 9.13
CA LYS A 375 -8.60 -8.85 9.99
C LYS A 375 -8.41 -7.74 11.02
N CYS A 376 -9.49 -7.07 11.44
CA CYS A 376 -9.42 -6.09 12.53
C CYS A 376 -9.21 -6.78 13.87
N THR A 377 -8.01 -7.28 14.08
CA THR A 377 -7.68 -8.04 15.27
C THR A 377 -7.19 -7.11 16.37
N ARG A 378 -7.89 -7.17 17.49
CA ARG A 378 -7.55 -6.63 18.81
C ARG A 378 -7.59 -7.74 19.84
N LEU A 379 -6.44 -8.10 20.40
CA LEU A 379 -6.31 -9.07 21.49
C LEU A 379 -6.29 -8.33 22.83
N CYS A 380 -7.18 -8.73 23.73
CA CYS A 380 -7.30 -8.17 25.07
C CYS A 380 -6.85 -9.23 26.08
N TYR A 381 -5.71 -9.03 26.75
CA TYR A 381 -5.19 -10.01 27.71
C TYR A 381 -5.70 -9.73 29.12
N LEU A 382 -6.19 -10.79 29.76
CA LEU A 382 -6.58 -10.83 31.15
C LEU A 382 -5.80 -11.95 31.85
N ASP A 383 -5.21 -11.62 33.01
CA ASP A 383 -4.48 -12.58 33.84
C ASP A 383 -5.33 -12.92 35.07
N PRO A 384 -5.73 -14.20 35.25
CA PRO A 384 -6.65 -14.60 36.33
C PRO A 384 -6.10 -14.33 37.74
N GLU A 385 -4.78 -14.22 37.93
CA GLU A 385 -4.21 -13.89 39.23
C GLU A 385 -4.42 -12.42 39.63
N HIS A 386 -4.47 -11.53 38.65
CA HIS A 386 -4.51 -10.08 38.86
C HIS A 386 -5.90 -9.46 38.63
N VAL A 387 -6.80 -10.20 37.98
CA VAL A 387 -8.19 -9.77 37.79
C VAL A 387 -8.99 -10.06 39.05
N GLU A 388 -9.50 -9.01 39.68
CA GLU A 388 -10.37 -9.13 40.87
C GLU A 388 -11.75 -9.71 40.50
N GLU A 389 -12.39 -10.39 41.45
CA GLU A 389 -13.76 -10.91 41.30
C GLU A 389 -14.76 -9.80 40.93
N THR A 390 -14.53 -8.57 41.42
CA THR A 390 -15.31 -7.35 41.19
C THR A 390 -15.06 -6.70 39.82
N PHE A 391 -14.14 -7.22 39.00
CA PHE A 391 -13.80 -6.63 37.70
C PHE A 391 -15.06 -6.39 36.84
N PRO A 392 -15.35 -5.15 36.40
CA PRO A 392 -16.62 -4.78 35.79
C PRO A 392 -16.65 -5.18 34.30
N MET A 393 -16.81 -6.49 34.02
CA MET A 393 -16.88 -7.02 32.65
C MET A 393 -17.92 -6.32 31.79
N ASP A 394 -19.07 -5.94 32.36
CA ASP A 394 -20.15 -5.26 31.64
C ASP A 394 -19.76 -3.83 31.16
N HIS A 395 -18.66 -3.24 31.64
CA HIS A 395 -18.12 -1.98 31.12
C HIS A 395 -17.27 -2.16 29.85
N LEU A 396 -16.81 -3.39 29.57
CA LEU A 396 -16.05 -3.69 28.36
C LEU A 396 -17.01 -3.74 27.18
N LYS A 397 -16.87 -2.81 26.22
CA LYS A 397 -17.72 -2.80 25.02
C LYS A 397 -17.31 -3.93 24.07
N SER A 398 -18.30 -4.51 23.38
CA SER A 398 -18.08 -5.61 22.44
C SER A 398 -17.15 -5.23 21.27
N ASP A 399 -17.10 -3.95 20.88
CA ASP A 399 -16.25 -3.46 19.80
C ASP A 399 -14.79 -3.20 20.23
N TYR A 400 -14.47 -3.22 21.52
CA TYR A 400 -13.10 -2.98 21.99
C TYR A 400 -12.17 -4.16 21.64
N CYS A 401 -12.64 -5.38 21.87
CA CYS A 401 -11.85 -6.59 21.71
C CYS A 401 -12.44 -7.45 20.60
N SER A 402 -11.58 -8.01 19.74
CA SER A 402 -12.00 -9.08 18.83
C SER A 402 -11.72 -10.47 19.41
N HIS A 403 -10.68 -10.55 20.24
CA HIS A 403 -10.23 -11.75 20.93
C HIS A 403 -9.95 -11.39 22.38
N ILE A 404 -10.37 -12.22 23.31
CA ILE A 404 -9.97 -12.17 24.72
C ILE A 404 -8.97 -13.30 24.93
N VAL A 405 -7.79 -12.97 25.44
CA VAL A 405 -6.73 -13.95 25.73
C VAL A 405 -6.63 -14.11 27.24
N VAL A 406 -6.78 -15.34 27.72
CA VAL A 406 -6.71 -15.66 29.14
C VAL A 406 -5.54 -16.61 29.36
N HIS A 407 -4.65 -16.26 30.28
CA HIS A 407 -3.68 -17.22 30.77
C HIS A 407 -4.42 -18.35 31.50
N TYR A 408 -4.30 -19.58 30.98
CA TYR A 408 -5.15 -20.68 31.42
C TYR A 408 -4.37 -21.96 31.69
N TYR A 409 -3.33 -22.24 30.91
CA TYR A 409 -2.53 -23.45 31.07
C TYR A 409 -1.12 -23.13 31.54
N ASP A 410 -0.69 -23.90 32.54
CA ASP A 410 0.65 -23.94 33.06
C ASP A 410 1.31 -25.29 32.76
N LEU A 411 2.65 -25.28 32.74
CA LEU A 411 3.44 -26.48 32.57
C LEU A 411 4.02 -26.91 33.91
N ASP A 412 3.72 -28.14 34.31
CA ASP A 412 4.24 -28.74 35.54
C ASP A 412 5.07 -29.99 35.22
N LEU A 413 6.17 -30.19 35.97
CA LEU A 413 7.10 -31.29 35.73
C LEU A 413 6.51 -32.68 36.01
N LYS A 414 5.44 -32.77 36.81
CA LYS A 414 4.76 -34.02 37.17
C LYS A 414 3.53 -34.28 36.32
N SER A 415 2.67 -33.28 36.18
CA SER A 415 1.37 -33.40 35.52
C SER A 415 1.38 -32.99 34.04
N ASN A 416 2.52 -32.50 33.56
CA ASN A 416 2.75 -31.94 32.22
C ASN A 416 1.96 -30.64 31.97
N VAL A 417 0.63 -30.70 31.95
CA VAL A 417 -0.26 -29.54 31.75
C VAL A 417 -1.22 -29.42 32.94
N VAL A 418 -1.31 -28.24 33.54
CA VAL A 418 -2.23 -27.92 34.63
C VAL A 418 -3.00 -26.63 34.33
N VAL A 419 -4.21 -26.51 34.87
CA VAL A 419 -5.01 -25.28 34.74
C VAL A 419 -4.53 -24.29 35.79
N ALA A 420 -4.29 -23.05 35.38
CA ALA A 420 -3.86 -21.97 36.26
C ALA A 420 -4.93 -21.60 37.29
N ASP A 421 -4.50 -21.17 38.47
CA ASP A 421 -5.41 -20.79 39.55
C ASP A 421 -6.35 -19.66 39.11
N LYS A 422 -7.64 -19.77 39.47
CA LYS A 422 -8.74 -18.84 39.11
C LYS A 422 -9.06 -18.72 37.62
N ALA A 423 -8.37 -19.44 36.73
CA ALA A 423 -8.59 -19.34 35.29
C ALA A 423 -9.99 -19.81 34.86
N GLU A 424 -10.50 -20.90 35.44
CA GLU A 424 -11.85 -21.41 35.17
C GLU A 424 -12.95 -20.41 35.55
N GLU A 425 -12.79 -19.72 36.69
CA GLU A 425 -13.75 -18.73 37.16
C GLU A 425 -13.79 -17.52 36.22
N LEU A 426 -12.61 -17.03 35.80
CA LEU A 426 -12.52 -15.92 34.87
C LEU A 426 -13.12 -16.28 33.49
N VAL A 427 -12.83 -17.46 32.97
CA VAL A 427 -13.43 -17.95 31.71
C VAL A 427 -14.95 -18.03 31.82
N LYS A 428 -15.49 -18.58 32.91
CA LYS A 428 -16.93 -18.62 33.15
C LYS A 428 -17.57 -17.22 33.18
N LYS A 429 -16.88 -16.25 33.79
CA LYS A 429 -17.31 -14.84 33.82
C LYS A 429 -17.31 -14.21 32.42
N ILE A 430 -16.30 -14.52 31.61
CA ILE A 430 -16.21 -14.08 30.21
C ILE A 430 -17.33 -14.69 29.36
N ASP A 431 -17.60 -15.99 29.49
CA ASP A 431 -18.67 -16.64 28.73
C ASP A 431 -20.05 -16.09 29.09
N THR A 432 -20.32 -15.87 30.37
CA THR A 432 -21.56 -15.21 30.82
C THR A 432 -21.72 -13.82 30.22
N TRP A 433 -20.64 -13.08 30.02
CA TRP A 433 -20.66 -11.78 29.35
C TRP A 433 -20.85 -11.93 27.83
N ARG A 434 -20.15 -12.89 27.18
CA ARG A 434 -20.29 -13.18 25.73
C ARG A 434 -21.72 -13.55 25.36
N GLU A 435 -22.41 -14.33 26.19
CA GLU A 435 -23.81 -14.72 25.98
C GLU A 435 -24.80 -13.54 25.97
N LYS A 436 -24.45 -12.40 26.60
CA LYS A 436 -25.29 -11.19 26.60
C LYS A 436 -25.15 -10.36 25.32
N ILE A 437 -24.15 -10.63 24.47
CA ILE A 437 -23.85 -9.84 23.28
C ILE A 437 -24.68 -10.37 22.10
N ILE A 438 -25.52 -9.51 21.52
CA ILE A 438 -26.39 -9.84 20.37
C ILE A 438 -25.63 -9.76 19.04
N ASP A 439 -24.61 -8.90 18.96
CA ASP A 439 -23.72 -8.74 17.80
C ASP A 439 -22.55 -9.75 17.83
N ASP A 440 -21.56 -9.59 16.95
CA ASP A 440 -20.35 -10.43 16.92
C ASP A 440 -19.61 -10.38 18.27
N SER A 441 -19.72 -11.44 19.07
CA SER A 441 -19.02 -11.57 20.35
C SER A 441 -17.53 -11.87 20.14
N PRO A 442 -16.63 -11.38 21.03
CA PRO A 442 -15.21 -11.70 20.91
C PRO A 442 -14.95 -13.18 21.08
N THR A 443 -13.95 -13.69 20.34
CA THR A 443 -13.48 -15.06 20.51
C THR A 443 -12.61 -15.19 21.76
N LEU A 444 -12.57 -16.39 22.34
CA LEU A 444 -11.78 -16.70 23.52
C LEU A 444 -10.55 -17.51 23.13
N ILE A 445 -9.35 -17.04 23.49
CA ILE A 445 -8.09 -17.77 23.33
C ILE A 445 -7.56 -18.12 24.71
N LEU A 446 -7.22 -19.38 24.91
CA LEU A 446 -6.54 -19.84 26.13
C LEU A 446 -5.02 -19.88 25.89
N SER A 447 -4.24 -19.34 26.83
CA SER A 447 -2.80 -19.21 26.70
C SER A 447 -2.05 -20.21 27.57
N LEU A 448 -1.03 -20.85 26.99
CA LEU A 448 -0.13 -21.82 27.59
C LEU A 448 1.23 -21.20 27.91
N GLY A 449 1.64 -21.31 29.18
CA GLY A 449 3.03 -21.27 29.60
C GLY A 449 3.67 -19.87 29.72
N SER A 450 2.87 -18.80 29.70
CA SER A 450 3.33 -17.41 29.85
C SER A 450 4.04 -17.11 31.18
N LYS A 451 3.88 -17.98 32.19
CA LYS A 451 4.52 -17.91 33.51
C LYS A 451 5.62 -18.96 33.72
N GLN A 452 6.08 -19.62 32.65
CA GLN A 452 7.02 -20.75 32.76
C GLN A 452 8.43 -20.42 32.30
N THR A 453 9.40 -20.85 33.10
CA THR A 453 10.84 -20.63 32.83
C THR A 453 11.29 -21.48 31.64
N SER A 454 12.34 -21.02 30.95
CA SER A 454 12.88 -21.75 29.79
C SER A 454 13.35 -23.15 30.16
N GLY A 455 13.79 -23.38 31.41
CA GLY A 455 14.17 -24.70 31.90
C GLY A 455 13.01 -25.70 31.96
N VAL A 456 11.81 -25.25 32.34
CA VAL A 456 10.61 -26.12 32.37
C VAL A 456 10.20 -26.51 30.94
N TRP A 457 10.16 -25.53 30.03
CA TRP A 457 9.91 -25.77 28.62
C TRP A 457 10.89 -26.77 28.01
N GLN A 458 12.20 -26.56 28.22
CA GLN A 458 13.25 -27.44 27.70
C GLN A 458 13.13 -28.87 28.23
N PHE A 459 12.90 -29.03 29.54
CA PHE A 459 12.80 -30.34 30.17
C PHE A 459 11.61 -31.15 29.63
N LEU A 460 10.46 -30.49 29.45
CA LEU A 460 9.24 -31.14 28.98
C LEU A 460 9.24 -31.40 27.48
N LEU A 461 9.63 -30.40 26.67
CA LEU A 461 9.57 -30.50 25.22
C LEU A 461 10.76 -31.25 24.60
N GLY A 462 11.89 -31.33 25.30
CA GLY A 462 13.07 -32.06 24.85
C GLY A 462 12.90 -33.58 24.80
N ASN A 463 11.81 -34.11 25.37
CA ASN A 463 11.43 -35.51 25.27
C ASN A 463 10.21 -35.68 24.35
N ASP A 464 10.39 -36.35 23.21
CA ASP A 464 9.34 -36.54 22.21
C ASP A 464 8.06 -37.21 22.74
N PHE A 465 8.20 -38.17 23.66
CA PHE A 465 7.04 -38.86 24.25
C PHE A 465 6.25 -37.90 25.14
N ARG A 466 6.93 -37.13 26.00
CA ARG A 466 6.27 -36.15 26.88
C ARG A 466 5.64 -35.01 26.09
N ARG A 467 6.31 -34.52 25.04
CA ARG A 467 5.79 -33.44 24.18
C ARG A 467 4.48 -33.83 23.49
N LYS A 468 4.40 -35.07 22.97
CA LYS A 468 3.16 -35.60 22.39
C LYS A 468 2.06 -35.77 23.43
N GLU A 469 2.39 -36.28 24.61
CA GLU A 469 1.44 -36.39 25.72
C GLU A 469 0.90 -35.01 26.15
N ILE A 470 1.75 -33.98 26.17
CA ILE A 470 1.35 -32.58 26.40
C ILE A 470 0.37 -32.13 25.33
N ALA A 471 0.69 -32.31 24.05
CA ALA A 471 -0.17 -31.90 22.95
C ALA A 471 -1.55 -32.57 23.02
N GLU A 472 -1.61 -33.88 23.22
CA GLU A 472 -2.87 -34.64 23.33
C GLU A 472 -3.72 -34.20 24.54
N LYS A 473 -3.10 -34.04 25.71
CA LYS A 473 -3.79 -33.56 26.92
C LYS A 473 -4.31 -32.15 26.75
N LEU A 474 -3.52 -31.26 26.15
CA LEU A 474 -3.88 -29.87 25.90
C LEU A 474 -5.07 -29.77 24.96
N VAL A 475 -5.04 -30.46 23.82
CA VAL A 475 -6.17 -30.50 22.86
C VAL A 475 -7.43 -31.06 23.52
N LYS A 476 -7.31 -32.15 24.29
CA LYS A 476 -8.45 -32.73 25.00
C LYS A 476 -9.06 -31.75 26.00
N SER A 477 -8.22 -31.01 26.73
CA SER A 477 -8.69 -29.99 27.68
C SER A 477 -9.31 -28.80 26.96
N LEU A 478 -8.69 -28.31 25.89
CA LEU A 478 -9.19 -27.18 25.10
C LEU A 478 -10.59 -27.48 24.57
N ASN A 479 -10.81 -28.69 24.02
CA ASN A 479 -12.10 -29.16 23.50
C ASN A 479 -13.20 -29.31 24.57
N SER A 480 -12.84 -29.26 25.86
CA SER A 480 -13.81 -29.24 26.97
C SER A 480 -14.19 -27.83 27.44
N THR A 481 -13.60 -26.80 26.83
CA THR A 481 -13.88 -25.39 27.13
C THR A 481 -14.64 -24.72 25.98
N SER A 482 -15.05 -23.47 26.18
CA SER A 482 -15.65 -22.57 25.18
C SER A 482 -14.62 -21.84 24.31
N ALA A 483 -13.35 -22.27 24.36
CA ALA A 483 -12.24 -21.62 23.69
C ALA A 483 -12.27 -21.84 22.17
N ASP A 484 -11.96 -20.78 21.44
CA ASP A 484 -11.88 -20.75 19.98
C ASP A 484 -10.46 -20.97 19.46
N GLY A 485 -9.44 -20.90 20.34
CA GLY A 485 -8.04 -21.06 19.96
C GLY A 485 -7.08 -21.19 21.14
N LEU A 486 -5.81 -21.45 20.81
CA LEU A 486 -4.73 -21.66 21.75
C LEU A 486 -3.56 -20.71 21.46
N GLU A 487 -3.11 -19.99 22.48
CA GLU A 487 -1.84 -19.27 22.43
C GLU A 487 -0.71 -20.07 23.08
N ILE A 488 0.43 -20.19 22.40
CA ILE A 488 1.67 -20.71 22.97
C ILE A 488 2.57 -19.52 23.36
N SER A 489 2.87 -19.39 24.65
CA SER A 489 3.55 -18.21 25.20
C SER A 489 4.82 -18.56 25.97
N TRP A 490 5.91 -18.86 25.24
CA TRP A 490 7.24 -18.98 25.85
C TRP A 490 7.86 -17.59 26.05
N THR A 491 7.35 -16.85 27.04
CA THR A 491 7.60 -15.39 27.15
C THR A 491 8.04 -14.88 28.53
N LEU A 492 8.03 -15.72 29.57
CA LEU A 492 8.60 -15.33 30.88
C LEU A 492 10.11 -15.10 30.75
N GLU A 493 10.80 -16.03 30.09
CA GLU A 493 12.22 -15.98 29.77
C GLU A 493 12.42 -16.20 28.27
N PRO A 494 13.50 -15.65 27.67
CA PRO A 494 13.79 -15.90 26.27
C PRO A 494 14.22 -17.35 26.03
N MET A 495 14.02 -17.80 24.79
CA MET A 495 14.64 -19.03 24.31
C MET A 495 16.16 -18.85 24.31
N ALA A 496 16.89 -19.91 24.64
CA ALA A 496 18.33 -19.86 24.85
C ALA A 496 19.11 -20.47 23.67
N SER A 497 18.48 -21.28 22.82
CA SER A 497 19.19 -22.02 21.77
C SER A 497 18.33 -22.40 20.56
N GLU A 498 19.00 -22.83 19.49
CA GLU A 498 18.37 -23.48 18.33
C GLU A 498 17.62 -24.77 18.69
N PHE A 499 17.91 -25.40 19.83
CA PHE A 499 17.15 -26.55 20.31
C PHE A 499 15.73 -26.15 20.73
N ASP A 500 15.58 -24.97 21.35
CA ASP A 500 14.28 -24.43 21.77
C ASP A 500 13.39 -24.14 20.56
N LYS A 501 13.98 -23.56 19.50
CA LYS A 501 13.32 -23.36 18.20
C LYS A 501 12.74 -24.66 17.64
N LYS A 502 13.53 -25.74 17.65
CA LYS A 502 13.10 -27.06 17.17
C LYS A 502 12.00 -27.64 18.06
N ASN A 503 12.09 -27.48 19.37
CA ASN A 503 11.10 -27.98 20.32
C ASN A 503 9.76 -27.25 20.21
N LEU A 504 9.78 -25.92 20.05
CA LEU A 504 8.57 -25.13 19.83
C LEU A 504 7.88 -25.55 18.53
N LYS A 505 8.65 -25.68 17.45
CA LYS A 505 8.15 -26.22 16.17
C LYS A 505 7.51 -27.59 16.34
N ALA A 506 8.24 -28.53 16.98
CA ALA A 506 7.75 -29.88 17.17
C ALA A 506 6.50 -29.94 18.06
N LEU A 507 6.35 -29.05 19.05
CA LEU A 507 5.14 -28.94 19.85
C LEU A 507 3.96 -28.48 19.00
N ILE A 508 4.15 -27.47 18.14
CA ILE A 508 3.11 -26.98 17.22
C ILE A 508 2.68 -28.11 16.26
N ASP A 509 3.64 -28.84 15.71
CA ASP A 509 3.37 -30.02 14.87
C ASP A 509 2.59 -31.09 15.63
N ASP A 510 3.01 -31.44 16.85
CA ASP A 510 2.33 -32.45 17.67
C ASP A 510 0.89 -32.02 18.03
N ILE A 511 0.64 -30.72 18.28
CA ILE A 511 -0.72 -30.18 18.49
C ILE A 511 -1.55 -30.30 17.21
N LYS A 512 -1.00 -29.92 16.05
CA LYS A 512 -1.70 -30.03 14.75
C LYS A 512 -1.97 -31.47 14.32
N VAL A 513 -1.13 -32.41 14.77
CA VAL A 513 -1.36 -33.86 14.59
C VAL A 513 -2.50 -34.34 15.50
N ALA A 514 -2.55 -33.87 16.74
CA ALA A 514 -3.62 -34.22 17.67
C ALA A 514 -4.98 -33.65 17.22
N ASP A 515 -5.00 -32.40 16.76
CA ASP A 515 -6.16 -31.77 16.14
C ASP A 515 -5.72 -30.64 15.19
N ASN A 516 -6.00 -30.82 13.89
CA ASN A 516 -5.59 -29.86 12.87
C ASN A 516 -6.46 -28.60 12.83
N THR A 517 -7.63 -28.61 13.48
CA THR A 517 -8.60 -27.51 13.50
C THR A 517 -8.28 -26.43 14.53
N VAL A 518 -7.44 -26.72 15.52
CA VAL A 518 -7.04 -25.77 16.57
C VAL A 518 -6.39 -24.54 15.95
N ASP A 519 -6.93 -23.35 16.22
CA ASP A 519 -6.29 -22.10 15.82
C ASP A 519 -5.11 -21.80 16.77
N ILE A 520 -3.92 -21.60 16.21
CA ILE A 520 -2.69 -21.41 16.98
C ILE A 520 -2.21 -19.98 16.84
N VAL A 521 -2.08 -19.31 17.99
CA VAL A 521 -1.40 -18.03 18.15
C VAL A 521 -0.07 -18.25 18.87
N VAL A 522 0.98 -17.54 18.47
CA VAL A 522 2.29 -17.63 19.14
C VAL A 522 2.69 -16.27 19.68
N ALA A 523 3.00 -16.19 20.97
CA ALA A 523 3.56 -14.98 21.57
C ALA A 523 5.09 -14.99 21.46
N ALA A 524 5.67 -13.87 21.03
CA ALA A 524 7.09 -13.76 20.72
C ALA A 524 7.78 -12.62 21.47
N THR A 525 8.91 -12.91 22.10
CA THR A 525 9.74 -11.92 22.80
C THR A 525 10.71 -11.25 21.84
N HIS A 526 11.14 -10.02 22.16
CA HIS A 526 12.11 -9.30 21.34
C HIS A 526 13.49 -9.98 21.37
N GLN A 527 13.94 -10.53 22.51
CA GLN A 527 15.22 -11.23 22.61
C GLN A 527 15.27 -12.50 21.76
N SER A 528 14.23 -13.35 21.86
CA SER A 528 14.11 -14.55 21.01
C SER A 528 13.97 -14.20 19.53
N SER A 529 13.30 -13.07 19.22
CA SER A 529 13.18 -12.56 17.85
C SER A 529 14.53 -12.17 17.27
N TYR A 530 15.29 -11.33 17.97
CA TYR A 530 16.60 -10.86 17.49
C TYR A 530 17.68 -11.95 17.52
N SER A 531 17.48 -13.02 18.29
CA SER A 531 18.33 -14.21 18.27
C SER A 531 17.95 -15.23 17.19
N ASP A 532 16.91 -14.94 16.38
CA ASP A 532 16.41 -15.81 15.30
C ASP A 532 15.95 -17.22 15.75
N PHE A 533 15.48 -17.33 17.00
CA PHE A 533 15.02 -18.59 17.60
C PHE A 533 13.57 -18.96 17.25
N TYR A 534 12.93 -18.27 16.29
CA TYR A 534 11.65 -18.66 15.72
C TYR A 534 11.85 -19.24 14.31
N ASP A 535 11.10 -20.30 13.96
CA ASP A 535 11.03 -20.83 12.59
C ASP A 535 9.94 -20.06 11.81
N TYR A 536 10.34 -18.95 11.16
CA TYR A 536 9.41 -18.04 10.48
C TYR A 536 8.61 -18.69 9.36
N GLU A 537 9.20 -19.62 8.60
CA GLU A 537 8.52 -20.32 7.52
C GLU A 537 7.46 -21.26 8.08
N HIS A 538 7.83 -22.04 9.10
CA HIS A 538 6.90 -22.93 9.78
C HIS A 538 5.74 -22.15 10.42
N LEU A 539 6.03 -21.09 11.17
CA LEU A 539 5.01 -20.24 11.80
C LEU A 539 4.07 -19.61 10.77
N ASN A 540 4.57 -19.23 9.59
CA ASN A 540 3.72 -18.70 8.54
C ASN A 540 2.71 -19.75 8.04
N GLN A 541 3.03 -21.04 8.10
CA GLN A 541 2.14 -22.12 7.69
C GLN A 541 1.18 -22.54 8.80
N THR A 542 1.63 -22.54 10.06
CA THR A 542 0.87 -23.16 11.18
C THR A 542 0.15 -22.17 12.08
N ALA A 543 0.70 -20.98 12.30
CA ALA A 543 0.11 -19.97 13.17
C ALA A 543 -0.82 -19.03 12.39
N SER A 544 -1.97 -18.69 12.98
CA SER A 544 -2.87 -17.66 12.46
C SER A 544 -2.31 -16.27 12.72
N LEU A 545 -1.77 -16.06 13.92
CA LEU A 545 -1.19 -14.81 14.38
C LEU A 545 0.08 -15.05 15.20
N VAL A 546 1.00 -14.09 15.11
CA VAL A 546 2.15 -13.99 16.01
C VAL A 546 2.11 -12.67 16.75
N VAL A 547 2.04 -12.72 18.07
CA VAL A 547 1.95 -11.55 18.96
C VAL A 547 3.34 -11.16 19.40
N LEU A 548 3.87 -10.07 18.86
CA LEU A 548 5.16 -9.54 19.27
C LEU A 548 4.99 -8.76 20.56
N HIS A 549 5.73 -9.12 21.60
CA HIS A 549 5.79 -8.42 22.89
C HIS A 549 6.55 -7.09 22.79
N SER A 550 6.10 -6.20 21.89
CA SER A 550 6.61 -4.84 21.65
C SER A 550 6.33 -3.87 22.79
N HIS A 551 5.70 -4.33 23.88
CA HIS A 551 5.53 -3.61 25.14
C HIS A 551 6.56 -3.99 26.21
N ARG A 552 7.54 -4.84 25.90
CA ARG A 552 8.61 -5.26 26.82
C ARG A 552 10.00 -4.87 26.33
N LEU A 553 10.13 -3.77 25.59
CA LEU A 553 11.38 -3.33 24.96
C LEU A 553 12.37 -2.68 25.94
N HIS A 554 11.93 -2.42 27.17
CA HIS A 554 12.74 -1.94 28.28
C HIS A 554 12.19 -2.49 29.59
N THR A 555 13.04 -2.67 30.60
CA THR A 555 12.64 -3.20 31.92
C THR A 555 13.36 -2.45 33.04
N ASN A 556 12.85 -2.56 34.26
CA ASN A 556 13.45 -1.98 35.47
C ASN A 556 14.70 -2.75 35.96
N SER A 557 15.05 -3.86 35.30
CA SER A 557 16.29 -4.60 35.54
C SER A 557 17.50 -3.97 34.83
N LEU A 558 17.26 -3.00 33.93
CA LEU A 558 18.32 -2.25 33.27
C LEU A 558 18.76 -1.07 34.15
N ALA A 559 20.08 -0.83 34.22
CA ALA A 559 20.69 0.23 35.04
C ALA A 559 20.50 1.65 34.47
N TYR A 560 19.53 1.84 33.57
CA TYR A 560 19.25 3.12 32.94
C TYR A 560 17.78 3.27 32.58
N THR A 561 17.27 4.50 32.63
CA THR A 561 15.90 4.86 32.29
C THR A 561 15.56 4.60 30.83
N GLY A 562 14.31 4.26 30.56
CA GLY A 562 13.82 4.00 29.21
C GLY A 562 12.30 3.85 29.18
N HIS A 563 11.75 3.58 27.99
CA HIS A 563 10.33 3.29 27.81
C HIS A 563 10.16 1.85 27.35
N HIS A 564 9.12 1.17 27.81
CA HIS A 564 8.89 -0.25 27.51
C HIS A 564 8.34 -0.51 26.09
N SER A 565 8.04 0.54 25.32
CA SER A 565 7.28 0.47 24.06
C SER A 565 7.49 1.66 23.09
N PRO A 566 8.69 2.23 22.93
CA PRO A 566 8.88 3.38 22.03
C PRO A 566 8.54 3.00 20.58
N LEU A 567 7.86 3.91 19.87
CA LEU A 567 7.52 3.68 18.46
C LEU A 567 8.78 3.67 17.59
N ARG A 568 9.67 4.63 17.81
CA ARG A 568 10.93 4.82 17.08
C ARG A 568 12.09 5.15 18.00
N ALA A 569 13.28 5.03 17.44
CA ALA A 569 14.52 5.28 18.14
C ALA A 569 14.69 6.77 18.41
N THR A 570 15.25 7.11 19.57
CA THR A 570 15.73 8.46 19.87
C THR A 570 17.24 8.43 20.03
N ALA A 571 17.89 9.58 19.86
CA ALA A 571 19.34 9.69 20.03
C ALA A 571 19.83 9.33 21.45
N SER A 572 18.94 9.35 22.44
CA SER A 572 19.25 9.04 23.84
C SER A 572 19.07 7.58 24.23
N MET A 573 18.46 6.76 23.37
CA MET A 573 18.31 5.32 23.63
C MET A 573 19.67 4.62 23.55
N LYS A 574 19.96 3.75 24.51
CA LYS A 574 21.19 2.94 24.52
C LYS A 574 21.19 1.87 23.44
N ASP A 575 20.02 1.28 23.15
CA ASP A 575 19.83 0.36 22.04
C ASP A 575 18.73 0.91 21.10
N PRO A 576 19.08 1.44 19.92
CA PRO A 576 18.10 1.99 18.98
C PRO A 576 17.22 0.91 18.33
N LYS A 577 17.53 -0.39 18.47
CA LYS A 577 16.69 -1.49 17.95
C LYS A 577 15.49 -1.80 18.84
N MET A 578 15.45 -1.28 20.08
CA MET A 578 14.38 -1.57 21.04
C MET A 578 13.15 -0.70 20.78
N THR A 579 12.57 -0.80 19.57
CA THR A 579 11.42 0.00 19.11
C THR A 579 10.41 -0.86 18.36
N TRP A 580 9.16 -0.41 18.29
CA TRP A 580 8.11 -1.08 17.49
C TRP A 580 8.52 -1.19 16.02
N GLU A 581 9.00 -0.10 15.42
CA GLU A 581 9.42 -0.04 14.03
C GLU A 581 10.54 -1.04 13.73
N SER A 582 11.57 -1.10 14.57
CA SER A 582 12.70 -2.02 14.38
C SER A 582 12.29 -3.49 14.52
N LEU A 583 11.46 -3.81 15.51
CA LEU A 583 11.02 -5.18 15.74
C LEU A 583 10.09 -5.67 14.61
N LEU A 584 9.16 -4.83 14.16
CA LEU A 584 8.35 -5.14 12.98
C LEU A 584 9.22 -5.35 11.74
N ASN A 585 10.16 -4.44 11.48
CA ASN A 585 11.04 -4.54 10.33
C ASN A 585 11.86 -5.84 10.34
N HIS A 586 12.41 -6.23 11.49
CA HIS A 586 13.13 -7.51 11.65
C HIS A 586 12.29 -8.71 11.19
N TRP A 587 11.06 -8.84 11.67
CA TRP A 587 10.17 -9.93 11.26
C TRP A 587 9.81 -9.88 9.77
N THR A 588 9.65 -8.68 9.21
CA THR A 588 9.34 -8.51 7.79
C THR A 588 10.53 -8.80 6.88
N ASP A 589 11.76 -8.52 7.34
CA ASP A 589 12.99 -8.86 6.64
C ASP A 589 13.18 -10.39 6.56
N LYS A 590 12.72 -11.11 7.59
CA LYS A 590 12.59 -12.58 7.62
C LYS A 590 11.43 -13.12 6.78
N LYS A 591 10.79 -12.27 5.97
CA LYS A 591 9.69 -12.60 5.05
C LYS A 591 8.41 -13.07 5.77
N PHE A 592 8.26 -12.81 7.07
CA PHE A 592 7.02 -13.10 7.76
C PHE A 592 5.93 -12.08 7.36
N PRO A 593 4.70 -12.50 7.01
CA PRO A 593 3.69 -11.61 6.48
C PRO A 593 3.17 -10.64 7.56
N ARG A 594 3.18 -9.33 7.25
CA ARG A 594 2.66 -8.29 8.16
C ARG A 594 1.24 -8.57 8.63
N SER A 595 0.38 -9.10 7.74
CA SER A 595 -1.02 -9.43 8.04
C SER A 595 -1.22 -10.51 9.10
N LYS A 596 -0.17 -11.22 9.54
CA LYS A 596 -0.19 -12.16 10.67
C LYS A 596 0.51 -11.63 11.92
N ILE A 597 1.14 -10.47 11.86
CA ILE A 597 1.86 -9.87 12.99
C ILE A 597 0.88 -9.07 13.84
N VAL A 598 0.88 -9.28 15.15
CA VAL A 598 0.16 -8.46 16.13
C VAL A 598 1.19 -7.70 16.97
N LEU A 599 1.07 -6.37 17.03
CA LEU A 599 1.93 -5.54 17.88
C LEU A 599 1.21 -5.25 19.20
N SER A 600 1.93 -5.32 20.32
CA SER A 600 1.34 -5.26 21.65
C SER A 600 1.75 -4.02 22.44
N LEU A 601 0.77 -3.45 23.14
CA LEU A 601 0.86 -2.44 24.20
C LEU A 601 0.58 -3.09 25.56
N THR A 602 0.83 -2.38 26.65
CA THR A 602 0.40 -2.78 28.00
C THR A 602 -0.27 -1.61 28.71
N ALA A 603 -1.31 -1.88 29.49
CA ALA A 603 -1.89 -0.88 30.39
C ALA A 603 -1.03 -0.68 31.66
N SER A 604 -0.16 -1.65 31.97
CA SER A 604 0.76 -1.57 33.11
C SER A 604 1.87 -0.54 32.88
N PRO A 605 2.06 0.44 33.77
CA PRO A 605 3.23 1.29 33.74
C PRO A 605 4.51 0.55 34.17
N LEU A 606 5.65 1.09 33.73
CA LEU A 606 6.98 0.70 34.17
C LEU A 606 7.57 1.82 35.03
N THR A 607 7.69 1.56 36.34
CA THR A 607 8.31 2.49 37.30
C THR A 607 9.81 2.21 37.45
N MET A 608 10.62 3.26 37.36
CA MET A 608 12.08 3.23 37.51
C MET A 608 12.55 4.37 38.40
N THR A 609 13.44 4.10 39.35
CA THR A 609 14.01 5.14 40.21
C THR A 609 15.32 5.66 39.60
N SER A 610 15.36 6.95 39.25
CA SER A 610 16.54 7.64 38.72
C SER A 610 17.53 7.96 39.85
N ILE A 611 18.83 7.80 39.58
CA ILE A 611 19.89 8.20 40.50
C ILE A 611 20.21 9.70 40.34
N THR A 612 19.96 10.25 39.16
CA THR A 612 20.16 11.66 38.86
C THR A 612 18.88 12.46 39.15
N ASP A 613 19.05 13.71 39.61
CA ASP A 613 17.92 14.62 39.83
C ASP A 613 17.25 14.97 38.50
N MET A 614 16.11 14.32 38.24
CA MET A 614 15.28 14.55 37.07
C MET A 614 14.64 15.96 37.05
N ARG A 615 14.78 16.78 38.10
CA ARG A 615 14.35 18.19 38.13
C ARG A 615 15.34 19.13 37.47
N SER A 616 16.61 18.73 37.31
CA SER A 616 17.60 19.52 36.58
C SER A 616 17.26 19.50 35.08
N SER A 617 17.21 20.68 34.45
CA SER A 617 16.68 20.89 33.10
C SER A 617 17.58 20.38 31.96
N ALA A 618 18.48 19.41 32.22
CA ALA A 618 19.48 18.95 31.26
C ALA A 618 19.24 17.51 30.76
N ALA A 619 18.91 17.44 29.46
CA ALA A 619 19.28 16.41 28.49
C ALA A 619 18.73 14.98 28.67
N THR A 620 17.59 14.73 28.01
CA THR A 620 17.08 13.42 27.55
C THR A 620 16.59 12.43 28.63
N PRO A 621 15.32 11.98 28.57
CA PRO A 621 14.72 11.15 29.62
C PRO A 621 15.15 9.67 29.57
N PHE A 622 15.64 9.20 28.42
CA PHE A 622 16.13 7.84 28.27
C PHE A 622 17.65 7.79 28.45
N GLY A 623 18.16 6.69 28.99
CA GLY A 623 19.59 6.45 29.17
C GLY A 623 20.19 7.07 30.42
N GLN A 624 19.39 7.68 31.31
CA GLN A 624 19.85 8.20 32.60
C GLN A 624 20.10 7.06 33.58
N PRO A 625 21.14 7.11 34.43
CA PRO A 625 21.39 6.06 35.42
C PRO A 625 20.17 5.82 36.33
N ALA A 626 19.76 4.56 36.46
CA ALA A 626 18.63 4.15 37.27
C ALA A 626 19.04 3.04 38.25
N ILE A 627 18.35 2.99 39.39
CA ILE A 627 18.52 1.91 40.37
C ILE A 627 17.99 0.63 39.74
N VAL A 628 18.85 -0.39 39.64
CA VAL A 628 18.44 -1.72 39.22
C VAL A 628 17.64 -2.35 40.35
N ASN A 629 16.35 -2.59 40.09
CA ASN A 629 15.49 -3.20 41.09
C ASN A 629 15.48 -4.72 40.87
N PHE A 630 16.17 -5.47 41.74
CA PHE A 630 16.18 -6.94 41.73
C PHE A 630 15.00 -7.56 42.51
N MET A 631 14.24 -6.73 43.25
CA MET A 631 13.09 -7.13 44.05
C MET A 631 11.78 -6.80 43.31
N ARG A 632 10.67 -7.48 43.65
CA ARG A 632 9.33 -7.19 43.13
C ARG A 632 8.96 -5.72 43.37
N ALA A 633 8.06 -5.20 42.53
CA ALA A 633 7.58 -3.82 42.55
C ALA A 633 7.23 -3.37 43.98
N THR A 634 7.63 -2.16 44.35
CA THR A 634 7.44 -1.66 45.71
C THR A 634 6.01 -1.15 45.90
N LYS A 635 5.51 -1.15 47.14
CA LYS A 635 4.18 -0.58 47.46
C LYS A 635 4.05 0.89 47.07
N ASN A 636 5.18 1.60 46.91
CA ASN A 636 5.18 3.00 46.53
C ASN A 636 5.22 3.20 45.02
N ASP A 637 5.42 2.17 44.19
CA ASP A 637 5.43 2.31 42.72
C ASP A 637 4.03 2.58 42.18
N ILE A 638 3.95 3.12 40.96
CA ILE A 638 2.69 3.23 40.22
C ILE A 638 2.48 1.94 39.41
N HIS A 639 1.28 1.36 39.47
CA HIS A 639 0.95 0.05 38.90
C HIS A 639 -0.23 0.05 37.91
N SER A 640 -1.01 1.13 37.83
CA SER A 640 -2.19 1.19 36.96
C SER A 640 -2.40 2.57 36.33
N GLN A 641 -3.26 2.63 35.30
CA GLN A 641 -3.68 3.91 34.71
C GLN A 641 -4.44 4.78 35.72
N GLN A 642 -5.20 4.16 36.61
CA GLN A 642 -5.90 4.87 37.69
C GLN A 642 -4.92 5.62 38.61
N GLU A 643 -3.88 4.95 39.09
CA GLU A 643 -2.87 5.57 39.97
C GLU A 643 -2.08 6.68 39.28
N ILE A 644 -1.87 6.58 37.95
CA ILE A 644 -1.28 7.67 37.15
C ILE A 644 -2.19 8.91 37.21
N CYS A 645 -3.49 8.73 37.00
CA CYS A 645 -4.46 9.83 37.05
C CYS A 645 -4.51 10.46 38.45
N GLU A 646 -4.60 9.65 39.51
CA GLU A 646 -4.57 10.13 40.90
C GLU A 646 -3.28 10.92 41.20
N SER A 647 -2.12 10.46 40.68
CA SER A 647 -0.86 11.18 40.84
C SER A 647 -0.84 12.54 40.11
N LEU A 648 -1.47 12.62 38.93
CA LEU A 648 -1.61 13.87 38.18
C LEU A 648 -2.60 14.83 38.83
N GLU A 649 -3.74 14.34 39.33
CA GLU A 649 -4.76 15.15 40.00
C GLU A 649 -4.26 15.75 41.32
N THR A 650 -3.51 14.95 42.09
CA THR A 650 -2.89 15.40 43.35
C THR A 650 -1.67 16.32 43.14
N GLY A 651 -1.19 16.47 41.90
CA GLY A 651 0.01 17.24 41.56
C GLY A 651 1.32 16.60 42.04
N SER A 652 1.29 15.32 42.45
CA SER A 652 2.49 14.60 42.89
C SER A 652 3.41 14.22 41.73
N GLY A 653 2.83 14.02 40.53
CA GLY A 653 3.56 13.73 39.30
C GLY A 653 3.36 14.79 38.20
N ILE A 654 4.33 14.88 37.28
CA ILE A 654 4.26 15.78 36.11
C ILE A 654 4.47 14.95 34.84
N THR A 655 3.55 15.06 33.89
CA THR A 655 3.63 14.34 32.61
C THR A 655 4.58 15.03 31.64
N HIS A 656 5.27 14.24 30.83
CA HIS A 656 6.19 14.67 29.80
C HIS A 656 6.00 13.81 28.53
N TRP A 657 6.34 14.35 27.36
CA TRP A 657 6.23 13.67 26.07
C TRP A 657 7.60 13.55 25.38
N VAL A 658 7.86 12.42 24.73
CA VAL A 658 9.10 12.19 23.97
C VAL A 658 8.79 12.15 22.47
N ASP A 659 8.98 13.29 21.79
CA ASP A 659 8.52 13.51 20.40
C ASP A 659 8.96 12.46 19.37
N GLN A 660 10.21 11.98 19.43
CA GLN A 660 10.71 11.00 18.45
C GLN A 660 10.16 9.59 18.72
N ALA A 661 10.00 9.22 19.99
CA ALA A 661 9.52 7.90 20.39
C ALA A 661 7.99 7.82 20.45
N GLU A 662 7.29 8.95 20.41
CA GLU A 662 5.82 9.08 20.46
C GLU A 662 5.22 8.39 21.71
N VAL A 663 5.86 8.59 22.86
CA VAL A 663 5.47 7.99 24.15
C VAL A 663 5.52 9.02 25.29
N PRO A 664 4.64 8.89 26.29
CA PRO A 664 4.67 9.73 27.48
C PRO A 664 5.57 9.11 28.57
N TYR A 665 5.93 9.92 29.56
CA TYR A 665 6.34 9.41 30.86
C TYR A 665 5.90 10.38 31.96
N LEU A 666 5.67 9.86 33.15
CA LEU A 666 5.35 10.63 34.33
C LEU A 666 6.62 10.72 35.19
N ARG A 667 6.94 11.94 35.65
CA ARG A 667 8.01 12.18 36.61
C ARG A 667 7.40 12.43 37.98
N ARG A 668 7.71 11.59 38.96
CA ARG A 668 7.25 11.71 40.35
C ARG A 668 8.43 11.59 41.30
N HIS A 669 8.83 12.70 41.92
CA HIS A 669 10.07 12.81 42.70
C HIS A 669 11.31 12.41 41.87
N ASP A 670 11.98 11.32 42.26
CA ASP A 670 13.11 10.66 41.60
C ASP A 670 12.68 9.51 40.66
N GLN A 671 11.38 9.24 40.56
CA GLN A 671 10.86 8.18 39.70
C GLN A 671 10.52 8.69 38.30
N MET A 672 10.92 7.88 37.31
CA MET A 672 10.39 7.89 35.96
C MET A 672 9.40 6.74 35.81
N VAL A 673 8.16 7.06 35.47
CA VAL A 673 7.09 6.09 35.20
C VAL A 673 6.77 6.14 33.71
N ALA A 674 7.25 5.15 32.96
CA ALA A 674 6.95 4.97 31.54
C ALA A 674 5.60 4.28 31.38
N TYR A 675 4.68 4.84 30.60
CA TYR A 675 3.30 4.35 30.51
C TYR A 675 2.70 4.60 29.12
N GLU A 676 1.58 3.97 28.79
CA GLU A 676 0.77 4.35 27.63
C GLU A 676 -0.30 5.35 28.04
N ASN A 677 -0.63 6.28 27.16
CA ASN A 677 -1.78 7.16 27.30
C ASN A 677 -2.65 7.11 26.04
N ILE A 678 -3.77 7.84 26.05
CA ILE A 678 -4.70 7.91 24.91
C ILE A 678 -3.98 8.36 23.63
N GLN A 679 -3.07 9.33 23.72
CA GLN A 679 -2.34 9.87 22.57
C GLN A 679 -1.36 8.85 21.96
N SER A 680 -0.52 8.20 22.77
CA SER A 680 0.43 7.18 22.31
C SER A 680 -0.26 5.93 21.77
N SER A 681 -1.33 5.48 22.43
CA SER A 681 -2.17 4.38 21.96
C SER A 681 -2.81 4.70 20.60
N HIS A 682 -3.36 5.90 20.45
CA HIS A 682 -3.91 6.37 19.17
C HIS A 682 -2.84 6.40 18.07
N ILE A 683 -1.68 7.02 18.33
CA ILE A 683 -0.57 7.11 17.36
C ILE A 683 -0.13 5.72 16.91
N LYS A 684 0.10 4.80 17.86
CA LYS A 684 0.50 3.41 17.56
C LYS A 684 -0.55 2.66 16.76
N ALA A 685 -1.83 2.87 17.05
CA ALA A 685 -2.91 2.24 16.30
C ALA A 685 -3.02 2.76 14.86
N VAL A 686 -2.87 4.07 14.66
CA VAL A 686 -2.81 4.66 13.31
C VAL A 686 -1.60 4.11 12.56
N TRP A 687 -0.41 4.18 13.15
CA TRP A 687 0.82 3.70 12.53
C TRP A 687 0.75 2.20 12.16
N ALA A 688 0.32 1.35 13.09
CA ALA A 688 0.15 -0.08 12.84
C ALA A 688 -0.84 -0.36 11.69
N SER A 689 -1.93 0.42 11.61
CA SER A 689 -2.89 0.33 10.51
C SER A 689 -2.28 0.71 9.16
N MET A 690 -1.38 1.71 9.14
CA MET A 690 -0.65 2.14 7.95
C MET A 690 0.39 1.12 7.50
N GLU A 691 1.09 0.47 8.44
CA GLU A 691 2.03 -0.62 8.16
C GLU A 691 1.33 -1.89 7.64
N GLY A 692 0.03 -2.02 7.91
CA GLY A 692 -0.80 -3.15 7.49
C GLY A 692 -0.48 -4.43 8.27
N VAL A 693 -0.26 -4.29 9.58
CA VAL A 693 -0.10 -5.44 10.47
C VAL A 693 -1.42 -6.16 10.70
N GLY A 694 -1.37 -7.43 11.12
CA GLY A 694 -2.52 -8.28 11.39
C GLY A 694 -3.39 -7.85 12.54
N GLY A 695 -2.84 -7.10 13.50
CA GLY A 695 -3.63 -6.58 14.62
C GLY A 695 -2.82 -5.85 15.68
N LEU A 696 -3.52 -5.49 16.75
CA LEU A 696 -2.97 -4.92 17.97
C LEU A 696 -3.34 -5.78 19.18
N ALA A 697 -2.54 -5.72 20.24
CA ALA A 697 -2.84 -6.34 21.51
C ALA A 697 -2.69 -5.33 22.65
N LEU A 698 -3.56 -5.40 23.66
CA LEU A 698 -3.38 -4.71 24.93
C LEU A 698 -3.24 -5.73 26.05
N HIS A 699 -2.09 -5.71 26.72
CA HIS A 699 -1.85 -6.51 27.91
C HIS A 699 -2.37 -5.84 29.17
N ASN A 700 -2.79 -6.65 30.15
CA ASN A 700 -3.24 -6.23 31.47
C ASN A 700 -4.43 -5.27 31.43
N VAL A 701 -5.47 -5.63 30.67
CA VAL A 701 -6.66 -4.78 30.45
C VAL A 701 -7.34 -4.35 31.76
N HIS A 702 -7.23 -5.13 32.82
CA HIS A 702 -7.75 -4.77 34.14
C HIS A 702 -7.10 -3.51 34.77
N GLN A 703 -5.94 -3.08 34.27
CA GLN A 703 -5.24 -1.87 34.71
C GLN A 703 -5.53 -0.63 33.84
N ASP A 704 -6.36 -0.77 32.80
CA ASP A 704 -6.79 0.31 31.89
C ASP A 704 -8.03 1.04 32.45
N ASP A 705 -7.99 1.48 33.71
CA ASP A 705 -9.08 2.25 34.35
C ASP A 705 -10.53 1.72 34.05
N PRO A 706 -10.85 0.47 34.47
CA PRO A 706 -12.13 -0.17 34.15
C PRO A 706 -13.35 0.51 34.81
N HIS A 707 -13.12 1.33 35.84
CA HIS A 707 -14.15 2.07 36.57
C HIS A 707 -14.31 3.53 36.11
N ALA A 708 -13.54 3.94 35.09
CA ALA A 708 -13.54 5.31 34.57
C ALA A 708 -13.18 6.38 35.62
N VAL A 709 -12.33 6.06 36.59
CA VAL A 709 -11.92 6.95 37.69
C VAL A 709 -11.24 8.21 37.15
N CYS A 710 -10.44 8.09 36.09
CA CYS A 710 -9.64 9.19 35.55
C CYS A 710 -10.47 10.38 35.02
N ASN A 711 -11.69 10.14 34.53
CA ASN A 711 -12.48 11.20 33.89
C ASN A 711 -14.00 11.10 34.09
N ASN A 712 -14.47 10.10 34.85
CA ASN A 712 -15.87 9.78 35.11
C ASN A 712 -16.75 9.64 33.84
N LYS A 713 -16.14 9.31 32.69
CA LYS A 713 -16.82 9.26 31.39
C LYS A 713 -16.49 8.03 30.55
N THR A 714 -15.24 7.58 30.56
CA THR A 714 -14.76 6.54 29.64
C THR A 714 -14.00 5.47 30.42
N ALA A 715 -14.58 4.28 30.54
CA ALA A 715 -13.86 3.09 30.98
C ALA A 715 -13.00 2.54 29.84
N PHE A 716 -11.85 1.96 30.19
CA PHE A 716 -10.87 1.44 29.22
C PHE A 716 -10.40 2.49 28.20
N PRO A 717 -9.85 3.63 28.65
CA PRO A 717 -9.46 4.73 27.77
C PRO A 717 -8.38 4.33 26.74
N LEU A 718 -7.48 3.39 27.04
CA LEU A 718 -6.51 2.91 26.06
C LEU A 718 -7.20 2.03 25.01
N LEU A 719 -8.07 1.08 25.40
CA LEU A 719 -8.85 0.28 24.44
C LEU A 719 -9.77 1.15 23.57
N ASP A 720 -10.42 2.16 24.14
CA ASP A 720 -11.23 3.13 23.38
C ASP A 720 -10.37 3.85 22.33
N ALA A 721 -9.15 4.28 22.69
CA ALA A 721 -8.21 4.89 21.75
C ALA A 721 -7.83 3.93 20.61
N LEU A 722 -7.49 2.68 20.93
CA LEU A 722 -7.15 1.65 19.94
C LEU A 722 -8.34 1.35 19.02
N SER A 723 -9.54 1.14 19.57
CA SER A 723 -10.76 0.86 18.79
C SER A 723 -11.10 2.01 17.83
N ARG A 724 -11.02 3.26 18.31
CA ARG A 724 -11.29 4.46 17.51
C ARG A 724 -10.27 4.69 16.40
N ALA A 725 -9.00 4.33 16.61
CA ALA A 725 -7.89 4.64 15.71
C ALA A 725 -7.49 3.49 14.78
N GLN A 726 -7.80 2.24 15.11
CA GLN A 726 -7.42 1.13 14.23
C GLN A 726 -8.35 1.09 13.01
N VAL A 727 -7.75 1.02 11.83
CA VAL A 727 -8.45 0.74 10.57
C VAL A 727 -7.80 -0.45 9.92
N CYS A 728 -8.62 -1.29 9.30
CA CYS A 728 -8.13 -2.50 8.67
C CYS A 728 -8.45 -2.35 7.21
N GLN A 729 -7.44 -2.56 6.37
CA GLN A 729 -7.57 -2.35 4.94
C GLN A 729 -8.60 -3.36 4.43
N ARG A 730 -9.84 -2.93 4.17
CA ARG A 730 -10.81 -3.76 3.46
C ARG A 730 -10.64 -3.45 1.98
N CYS A 731 -10.59 -4.48 1.14
CA CYS A 731 -10.43 -4.27 -0.29
C CYS A 731 -11.62 -3.49 -0.86
N LEU A 732 -11.38 -2.28 -1.35
CA LEU A 732 -12.37 -1.58 -2.17
C LEU A 732 -12.39 -2.25 -3.54
N LYS A 733 -13.48 -2.96 -3.82
CA LYS A 733 -13.73 -3.45 -5.18
C LYS A 733 -13.82 -2.24 -6.09
N GLN A 734 -12.98 -2.19 -7.12
CA GLN A 734 -13.11 -1.16 -8.14
C GLN A 734 -14.49 -1.30 -8.79
N HIS A 735 -15.20 -0.18 -8.92
CA HIS A 735 -16.50 -0.20 -9.59
C HIS A 735 -16.32 -0.48 -11.08
N ASP A 736 -17.29 -1.19 -11.66
CA ASP A 736 -17.36 -1.38 -13.11
C ASP A 736 -17.76 -0.06 -13.78
N PHE A 737 -16.77 0.70 -14.24
CA PHE A 737 -16.94 1.99 -14.92
C PHE A 737 -17.59 1.88 -16.31
N LYS A 738 -17.90 0.66 -16.79
CA LYS A 738 -18.66 0.41 -18.01
C LYS A 738 -20.16 0.18 -17.74
N LYS A 739 -20.56 -0.07 -16.49
CA LYS A 739 -21.97 -0.31 -16.12
C LYS A 739 -22.53 0.81 -15.25
N CYS A 740 -23.83 1.06 -15.39
CA CYS A 740 -24.58 1.91 -14.46
C CYS A 740 -24.95 1.11 -13.21
N ALA A 741 -23.94 0.62 -12.49
CA ALA A 741 -24.17 0.06 -11.16
C ALA A 741 -24.49 1.19 -10.19
N GLN A 742 -25.44 0.98 -9.28
CA GLN A 742 -25.59 1.86 -8.14
C GLN A 742 -24.31 1.70 -7.31
N HIS A 743 -23.50 2.76 -7.21
CA HIS A 743 -22.18 2.66 -6.63
C HIS A 743 -22.28 2.39 -5.12
N ASP A 744 -21.75 1.26 -4.66
CA ASP A 744 -21.62 0.94 -3.23
C ASP A 744 -20.65 1.92 -2.53
N PHE A 745 -19.73 2.52 -3.28
CA PHE A 745 -18.75 3.50 -2.80
C PHE A 745 -18.48 4.58 -3.85
N VAL A 746 -18.73 5.84 -3.51
CA VAL A 746 -18.54 7.02 -4.38
C VAL A 746 -17.08 7.47 -4.35
N VAL A 747 -16.49 7.71 -5.52
CA VAL A 747 -15.19 8.40 -5.67
C VAL A 747 -15.42 9.62 -6.54
N SER A 748 -15.63 10.75 -5.87
CA SER A 748 -15.98 12.02 -6.50
C SER A 748 -14.71 12.84 -6.76
N CYS A 749 -14.36 13.00 -8.03
CA CYS A 749 -13.16 13.70 -8.48
C CYS A 749 -13.50 15.16 -8.78
N ARG A 750 -13.27 16.07 -7.83
CA ARG A 750 -13.53 17.49 -8.06
C ARG A 750 -12.44 18.10 -8.91
N PHE A 751 -12.82 18.79 -9.98
CA PHE A 751 -11.92 19.49 -10.89
C PHE A 751 -12.14 21.01 -10.79
N GLU A 752 -11.09 21.74 -10.43
CA GLU A 752 -11.13 23.20 -10.31
C GLU A 752 -10.68 23.88 -11.62
N LEU A 753 -11.53 24.75 -12.15
CA LEU A 753 -11.24 25.55 -13.34
C LEU A 753 -10.46 26.82 -12.95
N LYS A 754 -9.12 26.79 -13.04
CA LYS A 754 -8.26 27.96 -12.83
C LYS A 754 -7.95 28.67 -14.14
N LYS A 755 -7.73 29.99 -14.07
CA LYS A 755 -7.44 30.89 -15.21
C LYS A 755 -6.24 30.45 -16.08
N ASN A 756 -5.30 29.70 -15.50
CA ASN A 756 -4.09 29.22 -16.17
C ASN A 756 -4.05 27.68 -16.29
N THR A 757 -5.17 26.96 -16.11
CA THR A 757 -5.18 25.50 -16.33
C THR A 757 -5.01 25.24 -17.84
N PRO A 758 -3.90 24.63 -18.29
CA PRO A 758 -3.70 24.36 -19.72
C PRO A 758 -4.79 23.42 -20.23
N LEU A 759 -5.45 23.79 -21.34
CA LEU A 759 -6.58 23.03 -21.91
C LEU A 759 -6.22 21.59 -22.31
N PHE A 760 -4.94 21.28 -22.51
CA PHE A 760 -4.44 19.97 -22.95
C PHE A 760 -4.31 18.92 -21.82
N LYS A 761 -4.59 19.29 -20.55
CA LYS A 761 -4.35 18.43 -19.38
C LYS A 761 -5.58 17.66 -18.86
N THR A 762 -6.77 17.87 -19.41
CA THR A 762 -7.99 17.15 -18.99
C THR A 762 -7.94 15.66 -19.35
N ASP A 763 -7.28 15.33 -20.45
CA ASP A 763 -7.17 13.98 -20.99
C ASP A 763 -6.35 13.02 -20.12
N VAL A 764 -5.53 13.56 -19.23
CA VAL A 764 -4.63 12.80 -18.35
C VAL A 764 -5.34 12.34 -17.07
N VAL A 765 -6.53 12.88 -16.76
CA VAL A 765 -7.29 12.48 -15.57
C VAL A 765 -7.78 11.04 -15.75
N PRO A 766 -7.45 10.12 -14.81
CA PRO A 766 -7.86 8.71 -14.92
C PRO A 766 -9.35 8.56 -14.57
N TYR A 767 -10.24 8.90 -15.50
CA TYR A 767 -11.69 8.91 -15.30
C TYR A 767 -12.26 7.54 -14.89
N GLU A 768 -11.60 6.45 -15.27
CA GLU A 768 -11.93 5.08 -14.85
C GLU A 768 -11.72 4.84 -13.34
N ARG A 769 -11.04 5.75 -12.65
CA ARG A 769 -10.86 5.79 -11.18
C ARG A 769 -11.87 6.71 -10.49
N CYS A 770 -12.80 7.31 -11.22
CA CYS A 770 -13.81 8.20 -10.65
C CYS A 770 -15.20 7.59 -10.87
N THR A 771 -16.07 7.64 -9.87
CA THR A 771 -17.51 7.40 -10.09
C THR A 771 -18.15 8.61 -10.74
N GLU A 772 -17.67 9.80 -10.37
CA GLU A 772 -18.10 11.08 -10.93
C GLU A 772 -16.98 12.12 -10.92
N VAL A 773 -17.05 13.06 -11.86
CA VAL A 773 -16.22 14.25 -11.93
C VAL A 773 -17.10 15.45 -11.63
N VAL A 774 -16.76 16.19 -10.57
CA VAL A 774 -17.49 17.39 -10.16
C VAL A 774 -16.76 18.62 -10.68
N VAL A 775 -17.39 19.36 -11.59
CA VAL A 775 -16.82 20.59 -12.16
C VAL A 775 -17.31 21.79 -11.38
N ASP A 776 -16.38 22.62 -10.90
CA ASP A 776 -16.68 23.77 -10.05
C ASP A 776 -17.07 25.03 -10.85
N GLN A 777 -17.72 25.98 -10.16
CA GLN A 777 -17.88 27.41 -10.53
C GLN A 777 -19.09 27.84 -11.38
N ALA A 778 -20.19 27.08 -11.37
CA ALA A 778 -21.48 27.64 -11.77
C ALA A 778 -22.14 28.40 -10.61
N LYS A 779 -22.73 29.57 -10.91
CA LYS A 779 -23.47 30.38 -9.94
C LYS A 779 -24.90 30.55 -10.39
N LEU A 780 -25.83 30.35 -9.46
CA LEU A 780 -27.22 30.69 -9.65
C LEU A 780 -27.40 32.20 -9.43
N GLY A 781 -27.64 32.92 -10.53
CA GLY A 781 -27.83 34.37 -10.57
C GLY A 781 -29.29 34.80 -10.47
N LEU A 782 -29.50 36.12 -10.50
CA LEU A 782 -30.84 36.73 -10.48
C LEU A 782 -31.70 36.23 -11.65
N GLY A 783 -33.02 36.12 -11.42
CA GLY A 783 -33.96 35.53 -12.39
C GLY A 783 -33.83 34.00 -12.56
N GLY A 784 -32.96 33.35 -11.77
CA GLY A 784 -32.69 31.91 -11.86
C GLY A 784 -31.75 31.52 -13.00
N ASN A 785 -31.05 32.47 -13.63
CA ASN A 785 -30.08 32.17 -14.69
C ASN A 785 -28.79 31.58 -14.10
N ILE A 786 -28.04 30.81 -14.89
CA ILE A 786 -26.76 30.23 -14.45
C ILE A 786 -25.62 30.90 -15.18
N THR A 787 -24.67 31.45 -14.42
CA THR A 787 -23.49 32.10 -14.97
C THR A 787 -22.22 31.39 -14.53
N PHE A 788 -21.23 31.38 -15.42
CA PHE A 788 -19.86 31.00 -15.11
C PHE A 788 -19.06 32.26 -14.78
N LYS A 789 -17.92 32.10 -14.09
CA LYS A 789 -17.13 33.23 -13.62
C LYS A 789 -16.43 33.98 -14.76
N ASP A 790 -16.02 33.26 -15.82
CA ASP A 790 -15.39 33.82 -17.02
C ASP A 790 -15.57 32.94 -18.28
N ALA A 791 -15.22 33.46 -19.45
CA ALA A 791 -15.35 32.77 -20.74
C ALA A 791 -14.36 31.61 -20.93
N GLN A 792 -13.21 31.62 -20.24
CA GLN A 792 -12.25 30.51 -20.31
C GLN A 792 -12.82 29.26 -19.63
N GLN A 793 -13.56 29.42 -18.53
CA GLN A 793 -14.25 28.31 -17.87
C GLN A 793 -15.29 27.65 -18.76
N GLU A 794 -16.06 28.45 -19.48
CA GLU A 794 -17.02 27.92 -20.44
C GLU A 794 -16.32 27.16 -21.58
N GLN A 795 -15.13 27.61 -22.00
CA GLN A 795 -14.32 26.88 -22.97
C GLN A 795 -13.79 25.55 -22.42
N VAL A 796 -13.26 25.51 -21.19
CA VAL A 796 -12.82 24.26 -20.56
C VAL A 796 -14.00 23.30 -20.35
N LEU A 797 -15.19 23.81 -20.04
CA LEU A 797 -16.40 23.02 -19.94
C LEU A 797 -16.78 22.39 -21.28
N LYS A 798 -16.67 23.13 -22.40
CA LYS A 798 -16.87 22.56 -23.74
C LYS A 798 -15.90 21.42 -23.99
N ASN A 799 -14.61 21.61 -23.72
CA ASN A 799 -13.62 20.55 -23.87
C ASN A 799 -13.92 19.32 -23.00
N LEU A 800 -14.32 19.50 -21.72
CA LEU A 800 -14.75 18.38 -20.87
C LEU A 800 -15.99 17.67 -21.40
N THR A 801 -16.88 18.40 -22.06
CA THR A 801 -18.05 17.84 -22.75
C THR A 801 -17.62 17.02 -23.97
N ASP A 802 -16.62 17.47 -24.72
CA ASP A 802 -16.06 16.73 -25.86
C ASP A 802 -15.34 15.44 -25.41
N MET A 803 -14.81 15.44 -24.19
CA MET A 803 -14.18 14.28 -23.55
C MET A 803 -15.18 13.23 -23.02
N ARG A 804 -16.49 13.50 -23.11
CA ARG A 804 -17.54 12.60 -22.62
C ARG A 804 -17.43 11.15 -23.12
N PRO A 805 -17.08 10.86 -24.39
CA PRO A 805 -16.91 9.49 -24.85
C PRO A 805 -15.84 8.70 -24.08
N LYS A 806 -14.77 9.38 -23.61
CA LYS A 806 -13.69 8.77 -22.81
C LYS A 806 -14.10 8.51 -21.36
N MET A 807 -15.11 9.22 -20.84
CA MET A 807 -15.60 9.07 -19.46
C MET A 807 -16.53 7.85 -19.25
N LEU A 808 -16.98 7.17 -20.32
CA LEU A 808 -17.85 5.99 -20.26
C LEU A 808 -19.07 6.21 -19.34
N LYS A 809 -19.21 5.44 -18.23
CA LYS A 809 -20.31 5.60 -17.26
C LYS A 809 -19.98 6.53 -16.09
N CYS A 810 -18.77 7.08 -16.02
CA CYS A 810 -18.43 8.10 -15.02
C CYS A 810 -19.38 9.30 -15.12
N GLY A 811 -19.93 9.76 -14.01
CA GLY A 811 -20.81 10.93 -13.98
C GLY A 811 -20.05 12.23 -14.24
N LEU A 812 -20.64 13.17 -14.98
CA LEU A 812 -20.17 14.55 -15.04
C LEU A 812 -21.17 15.40 -14.25
N VAL A 813 -20.75 15.97 -13.13
CA VAL A 813 -21.62 16.65 -12.16
C VAL A 813 -21.27 18.13 -12.08
N LEU A 814 -22.28 19.00 -12.14
CA LEU A 814 -22.10 20.45 -12.02
C LEU A 814 -22.18 20.88 -10.56
N SER A 815 -21.13 21.52 -10.02
CA SER A 815 -21.20 22.19 -8.71
C SER A 815 -21.81 23.59 -8.87
N LEU A 816 -22.99 23.79 -8.29
CA LEU A 816 -23.78 25.02 -8.38
C LEU A 816 -23.80 25.75 -7.03
N SER A 817 -23.30 26.99 -7.03
CA SER A 817 -23.36 27.89 -5.88
C SER A 817 -24.64 28.73 -5.86
N CYS A 818 -25.22 28.93 -4.68
CA CYS A 818 -26.51 29.63 -4.49
C CYS A 818 -26.39 31.15 -4.28
N GLY A 819 -25.39 31.80 -4.87
CA GLY A 819 -25.18 33.24 -4.71
C GLY A 819 -24.38 33.62 -3.45
N ASP A 820 -24.23 34.92 -3.20
CA ASP A 820 -23.36 35.46 -2.14
C ASP A 820 -24.12 36.00 -0.91
N SER A 821 -25.45 36.12 -0.96
CA SER A 821 -26.26 36.67 0.14
C SER A 821 -27.61 35.97 0.30
N GLU A 822 -28.19 36.06 1.49
CA GLU A 822 -29.53 35.54 1.81
C GLU A 822 -30.62 36.18 0.93
N HIS A 823 -30.54 37.51 0.73
CA HIS A 823 -31.50 38.24 -0.10
C HIS A 823 -31.49 37.74 -1.55
N HIS A 824 -30.31 37.47 -2.11
CA HIS A 824 -30.20 36.91 -3.46
C HIS A 824 -30.90 35.54 -3.55
N LEU A 825 -30.69 34.66 -2.57
CA LEU A 825 -31.31 33.35 -2.58
C LEU A 825 -32.84 33.42 -2.47
N ASN A 826 -33.36 34.31 -1.62
CA ASN A 826 -34.79 34.46 -1.40
C ASN A 826 -35.50 34.94 -2.66
N TYR A 827 -34.90 35.88 -3.39
CA TYR A 827 -35.45 36.37 -4.65
C TYR A 827 -35.45 35.29 -5.75
N ILE A 828 -34.41 34.44 -5.78
CA ILE A 828 -34.30 33.36 -6.77
C ILE A 828 -35.26 32.22 -6.45
N LEU A 829 -35.30 31.76 -5.19
CA LEU A 829 -36.07 30.60 -4.77
C LEU A 829 -37.48 30.92 -4.28
N GLY A 830 -37.83 32.19 -4.10
CA GLY A 830 -39.20 32.64 -3.85
C GLY A 830 -39.99 32.64 -5.16
N ASP A 831 -39.87 33.71 -5.93
CA ASP A 831 -40.70 33.95 -7.11
C ASP A 831 -40.21 33.20 -8.36
N ASN A 832 -38.91 32.95 -8.47
CA ASN A 832 -38.27 32.41 -9.68
C ASN A 832 -37.88 30.93 -9.60
N MET A 833 -38.37 30.17 -8.59
CA MET A 833 -37.92 28.79 -8.34
C MET A 833 -38.10 27.87 -9.56
N THR A 834 -39.25 27.95 -10.24
CA THR A 834 -39.54 27.12 -11.41
C THR A 834 -38.60 27.47 -12.58
N SER A 835 -38.33 28.77 -12.78
CA SER A 835 -37.35 29.25 -13.77
C SER A 835 -35.95 28.71 -13.46
N ALA A 836 -35.51 28.80 -12.20
CA ALA A 836 -34.22 28.28 -11.75
C ALA A 836 -34.08 26.76 -12.01
N ILE A 837 -35.11 25.96 -11.67
CA ILE A 837 -35.11 24.51 -11.93
C ILE A 837 -35.02 24.21 -13.43
N ASN A 838 -35.71 24.99 -14.27
CA ASN A 838 -35.67 24.82 -15.72
C ASN A 838 -34.33 25.23 -16.32
N ASN A 839 -33.71 26.30 -15.82
CA ASN A 839 -32.39 26.75 -16.29
C ASN A 839 -31.29 25.76 -15.90
N VAL A 840 -31.33 25.20 -14.68
CA VAL A 840 -30.46 24.08 -14.27
C VAL A 840 -30.61 22.92 -15.23
N TRP A 841 -31.85 22.52 -15.52
CA TRP A 841 -32.13 21.44 -16.45
C TRP A 841 -31.59 21.68 -17.87
N ASN A 842 -31.87 22.85 -18.43
CA ASN A 842 -31.44 23.22 -19.78
C ASN A 842 -29.91 23.24 -19.90
N LEU A 843 -29.21 23.74 -18.87
CA LEU A 843 -27.75 23.74 -18.85
C LEU A 843 -27.19 22.32 -18.79
N MET A 844 -27.80 21.44 -17.98
CA MET A 844 -27.39 20.04 -17.91
C MET A 844 -27.54 19.34 -19.26
N ASP A 845 -28.65 19.55 -19.97
CA ASP A 845 -28.89 18.92 -21.26
C ASP A 845 -28.00 19.51 -22.38
N LYS A 846 -27.67 20.81 -22.28
CA LYS A 846 -26.73 21.51 -23.18
C LYS A 846 -25.32 20.92 -23.08
N TYR A 847 -24.78 20.80 -21.87
CA TYR A 847 -23.41 20.33 -21.61
C TYR A 847 -23.32 18.85 -21.18
N LYS A 848 -24.41 18.10 -21.36
CA LYS A 848 -24.51 16.65 -21.07
C LYS A 848 -24.11 16.25 -19.65
N PHE A 849 -24.32 17.11 -18.67
CA PHE A 849 -24.12 16.79 -17.25
C PHE A 849 -25.08 15.68 -16.81
N SER A 850 -24.54 14.72 -16.06
CA SER A 850 -25.31 13.66 -15.41
C SER A 850 -25.90 14.06 -14.08
N GLY A 851 -25.46 15.16 -13.47
CA GLY A 851 -25.96 15.55 -12.15
C GLY A 851 -25.60 16.97 -11.71
N VAL A 852 -26.07 17.34 -10.52
CA VAL A 852 -25.82 18.63 -9.87
C VAL A 852 -25.42 18.39 -8.42
N GLN A 853 -24.35 19.06 -7.98
CA GLN A 853 -23.97 19.21 -6.59
C GLN A 853 -24.30 20.64 -6.14
N LEU A 854 -25.05 20.78 -5.05
CA LEU A 854 -25.44 22.08 -4.52
C LEU A 854 -24.46 22.56 -3.44
N ASP A 855 -23.79 23.69 -3.67
CA ASP A 855 -22.88 24.36 -2.72
C ASP A 855 -23.54 25.67 -2.23
N CYS A 856 -24.56 25.51 -1.38
CA CYS A 856 -25.48 26.59 -0.99
C CYS A 856 -25.40 26.97 0.50
N GLU A 857 -24.59 26.25 1.28
CA GLU A 857 -24.49 26.39 2.74
C GLU A 857 -24.34 27.85 3.22
N LYS A 858 -23.53 28.65 2.52
CA LYS A 858 -23.17 30.01 2.96
C LYS A 858 -24.36 30.96 3.09
N VAL A 859 -25.40 30.76 2.29
CA VAL A 859 -26.54 31.66 2.16
C VAL A 859 -27.81 31.16 2.87
N ILE A 860 -27.77 29.96 3.46
CA ILE A 860 -28.94 29.34 4.11
C ILE A 860 -29.02 29.74 5.58
N ARG A 861 -30.18 30.23 6.00
CA ARG A 861 -30.51 30.71 7.34
C ARG A 861 -31.94 30.29 7.72
N ARG A 862 -32.35 30.56 8.97
CA ARG A 862 -33.71 30.20 9.46
C ARG A 862 -34.81 30.84 8.62
N GLY A 863 -34.61 32.02 8.06
CA GLY A 863 -35.61 32.71 7.23
C GLY A 863 -35.89 32.05 5.88
N ASN A 864 -34.92 31.33 5.30
CA ASN A 864 -35.01 30.88 3.90
C ASN A 864 -34.85 29.37 3.68
N HIS A 865 -34.60 28.62 4.74
CA HIS A 865 -34.39 27.17 4.67
C HIS A 865 -35.58 26.42 4.02
N ILE A 866 -36.83 26.89 4.19
CA ILE A 866 -38.03 26.29 3.58
C ILE A 866 -37.97 26.38 2.05
N PHE A 867 -37.54 27.52 1.50
CA PHE A 867 -37.38 27.71 0.06
C PHE A 867 -36.32 26.78 -0.50
N PHE A 868 -35.19 26.66 0.19
CA PHE A 868 -34.12 25.73 -0.19
C PHE A 868 -34.59 24.27 -0.16
N ASN A 869 -35.19 23.81 0.94
CA ASN A 869 -35.70 22.44 1.06
C ASN A 869 -36.76 22.14 -0.02
N THR A 870 -37.61 23.12 -0.36
CA THR A 870 -38.60 22.98 -1.43
C THR A 870 -37.96 22.90 -2.81
N PHE A 871 -36.95 23.74 -3.09
CA PHE A 871 -36.17 23.71 -4.32
C PHE A 871 -35.47 22.35 -4.52
N VAL A 872 -34.76 21.86 -3.50
CA VAL A 872 -34.08 20.56 -3.52
C VAL A 872 -35.08 19.43 -3.73
N ARG A 873 -36.24 19.45 -3.06
CA ARG A 873 -37.30 18.45 -3.23
C ARG A 873 -37.86 18.43 -4.65
N LYS A 874 -38.15 19.60 -5.24
CA LYS A 874 -38.66 19.69 -6.62
C LYS A 874 -37.59 19.25 -7.64
N LEU A 875 -36.32 19.59 -7.41
CA LEU A 875 -35.22 19.15 -8.27
C LEU A 875 -35.03 17.63 -8.19
N ALA A 876 -35.07 17.05 -6.99
CA ALA A 876 -35.01 15.60 -6.77
C ALA A 876 -36.17 14.87 -7.48
N GLN A 877 -37.39 15.39 -7.40
CA GLN A 877 -38.55 14.85 -8.12
C GLN A 877 -38.35 14.88 -9.63
N LYS A 878 -37.79 15.97 -10.18
CA LYS A 878 -37.48 16.09 -11.61
C LYS A 878 -36.42 15.07 -12.04
N PHE A 879 -35.46 14.73 -11.17
CA PHE A 879 -34.37 13.81 -11.48
C PHE A 879 -34.81 12.33 -11.41
N ALA A 880 -35.67 11.97 -10.46
CA ALA A 880 -36.01 10.58 -10.12
C ALA A 880 -36.47 9.72 -11.32
N ASN A 881 -37.14 10.32 -12.31
CA ASN A 881 -37.73 9.60 -13.44
C ASN A 881 -36.92 9.75 -14.75
N THR A 882 -35.67 10.21 -14.68
CA THR A 882 -34.88 10.51 -15.88
C THR A 882 -33.49 9.90 -15.80
N LYS A 883 -32.95 9.56 -16.98
CA LYS A 883 -31.56 9.11 -17.12
C LYS A 883 -30.69 10.26 -17.58
N ALA A 884 -29.43 10.22 -17.16
CA ALA A 884 -28.39 11.09 -17.66
C ALA A 884 -27.95 10.69 -19.09
N SER A 885 -27.13 11.54 -19.72
CA SER A 885 -26.53 11.31 -21.04
C SER A 885 -25.72 10.01 -21.14
N ASN A 886 -25.15 9.52 -20.03
CA ASN A 886 -24.44 8.25 -19.94
C ASN A 886 -25.36 7.03 -19.70
N GLY A 887 -26.67 7.21 -19.63
CA GLY A 887 -27.66 6.16 -19.34
C GLY A 887 -27.78 5.78 -17.86
N CYS A 888 -27.04 6.44 -16.96
CA CYS A 888 -27.11 6.18 -15.52
C CYS A 888 -28.15 7.09 -14.84
N ASN A 889 -28.46 6.80 -13.57
CA ASN A 889 -29.32 7.67 -12.77
C ASN A 889 -28.65 9.05 -12.61
N ARG A 890 -29.46 10.11 -12.59
CA ARG A 890 -28.94 11.46 -12.38
C ARG A 890 -28.45 11.63 -10.93
N THR A 891 -27.28 12.25 -10.75
CA THR A 891 -26.75 12.55 -9.42
C THR A 891 -27.36 13.86 -8.91
N LEU A 892 -27.94 13.85 -7.72
CA LEU A 892 -28.22 15.07 -6.96
C LEU A 892 -27.52 14.97 -5.61
N SER A 893 -26.54 15.84 -5.37
CA SER A 893 -25.80 15.88 -4.11
C SER A 893 -25.77 17.29 -3.53
N ALA A 894 -25.43 17.39 -2.26
CA ALA A 894 -25.25 18.66 -1.56
C ALA A 894 -23.89 18.65 -0.85
N ARG A 895 -23.26 19.82 -0.78
CA ARG A 895 -21.95 20.02 -0.16
C ARG A 895 -22.08 20.91 1.06
N PHE A 896 -21.46 20.49 2.16
CA PHE A 896 -21.45 21.21 3.44
C PHE A 896 -20.04 21.31 3.99
N SER A 897 -19.82 22.25 4.90
CA SER A 897 -18.55 22.49 5.56
C SER A 897 -18.66 22.36 7.07
N PRO A 898 -17.53 22.39 7.81
CA PRO A 898 -17.52 22.21 9.25
C PRO A 898 -18.30 23.30 10.04
N PHE A 899 -18.69 24.40 9.37
CA PHE A 899 -19.55 25.42 9.99
C PHE A 899 -21.00 24.98 10.18
N THR A 900 -21.47 23.94 9.48
CA THR A 900 -22.81 23.40 9.67
C THR A 900 -22.89 22.55 10.94
N ARG A 901 -22.84 23.20 12.11
CA ARG A 901 -22.87 22.55 13.43
C ARG A 901 -24.25 22.07 13.87
N PHE A 902 -25.32 22.58 13.24
CA PHE A 902 -26.71 22.25 13.56
C PHE A 902 -27.50 21.95 12.28
N PRO A 903 -27.16 20.88 11.52
CA PRO A 903 -27.78 20.59 10.23
C PRO A 903 -29.31 20.43 10.34
N SER A 904 -29.82 19.81 11.41
CA SER A 904 -31.26 19.62 11.63
C SER A 904 -32.05 20.92 11.81
N THR A 905 -31.39 22.04 12.13
CA THR A 905 -32.06 23.35 12.25
C THR A 905 -32.38 23.98 10.89
N TYR A 906 -31.60 23.64 9.85
CA TYR A 906 -31.68 24.30 8.54
C TYR A 906 -32.03 23.33 7.41
N TYR A 907 -31.84 22.03 7.59
CA TYR A 907 -31.99 21.04 6.53
C TYR A 907 -32.92 19.91 6.95
N SER A 908 -33.76 19.46 6.02
CA SER A 908 -34.57 18.26 6.22
C SER A 908 -33.69 17.02 6.12
N ILE A 909 -33.44 16.35 7.25
CA ILE A 909 -32.63 15.13 7.31
C ILE A 909 -33.21 14.02 6.42
N SER A 910 -34.54 13.89 6.38
CA SER A 910 -35.22 12.94 5.49
C SER A 910 -35.01 13.24 4.01
N LEU A 911 -34.91 14.52 3.62
CA LEU A 911 -34.58 14.93 2.27
C LEU A 911 -33.10 14.69 1.94
N LEU A 912 -32.19 14.99 2.87
CA LEU A 912 -30.75 14.70 2.71
C LEU A 912 -30.50 13.20 2.49
N ASN A 913 -31.21 12.33 3.22
CA ASN A 913 -31.15 10.88 3.03
C ASN A 913 -31.73 10.39 1.69
N ARG A 914 -32.48 11.22 0.95
CA ARG A 914 -32.96 10.91 -0.41
C ARG A 914 -32.01 11.36 -1.52
N LEU A 915 -31.01 12.20 -1.20
CA LEU A 915 -29.99 12.60 -2.16
C LEU A 915 -29.13 11.40 -2.57
N SER A 916 -28.40 11.53 -3.68
CA SER A 916 -27.42 10.54 -4.10
C SER A 916 -26.37 10.37 -3.01
N HIS A 917 -25.80 11.48 -2.55
CA HIS A 917 -24.91 11.58 -1.39
C HIS A 917 -24.83 13.03 -0.88
N VAL A 918 -24.20 13.21 0.26
CA VAL A 918 -23.89 14.47 0.93
C VAL A 918 -22.38 14.57 1.11
N SER A 919 -21.75 15.52 0.42
CA SER A 919 -20.30 15.76 0.53
C SER A 919 -20.00 16.62 1.75
N ILE A 920 -19.12 16.14 2.62
CA ILE A 920 -18.66 16.85 3.82
C ILE A 920 -17.25 17.36 3.58
N ARG A 921 -17.13 18.68 3.36
CA ARG A 921 -15.85 19.39 3.28
C ARG A 921 -15.18 19.46 4.64
N MET A 922 -13.87 19.17 4.66
CA MET A 922 -13.07 19.25 5.88
C MET A 922 -12.27 20.54 6.05
N SER A 923 -12.32 21.49 5.11
CA SER A 923 -11.61 22.77 5.22
C SER A 923 -12.46 23.93 5.75
N GLU A 924 -11.90 24.76 6.64
CA GLU A 924 -12.58 25.91 7.27
C GLU A 924 -12.74 27.15 6.37
N THR A 925 -11.82 27.50 5.45
CA THR A 925 -11.93 28.76 4.68
C THR A 925 -11.49 28.62 3.22
N LYS A 926 -11.56 29.73 2.44
CA LYS A 926 -10.95 29.84 1.11
C LYS A 926 -9.43 29.58 1.12
N ASN A 927 -8.78 29.58 2.29
CA ASN A 927 -7.38 29.20 2.48
C ASN A 927 -7.23 27.74 2.95
N GLN A 928 -8.15 26.86 2.51
CA GLN A 928 -8.03 25.41 2.20
C GLN A 928 -7.15 24.49 3.08
N VAL A 929 -7.02 24.74 4.39
CA VAL A 929 -6.43 23.74 5.29
C VAL A 929 -7.55 22.82 5.78
N ASP A 930 -7.40 21.52 5.53
CA ASP A 930 -8.26 20.50 6.14
C ASP A 930 -8.10 20.55 7.66
N LEU A 931 -9.22 20.37 8.36
CA LEU A 931 -9.23 20.13 9.80
C LEU A 931 -8.37 18.90 10.12
N PRO A 932 -7.74 18.87 11.32
CA PRO A 932 -7.12 17.66 11.79
C PRO A 932 -8.14 16.53 11.74
N PHE A 933 -7.69 15.35 11.33
CA PHE A 933 -8.59 14.24 11.09
C PHE A 933 -9.21 13.77 12.42
N PHE A 934 -8.35 13.57 13.41
CA PHE A 934 -8.73 13.28 14.79
C PHE A 934 -8.69 14.54 15.65
N HIS A 935 -9.43 14.53 16.75
CA HIS A 935 -9.42 15.64 17.69
C HIS A 935 -8.10 15.67 18.47
N ASN A 936 -7.60 16.87 18.77
CA ASN A 936 -6.43 17.02 19.61
C ASN A 936 -6.79 16.71 21.08
N HIS A 937 -6.11 15.75 21.71
CA HIS A 937 -6.33 15.39 23.11
C HIS A 937 -6.07 16.56 24.08
N SER A 938 -5.15 17.47 23.75
CA SER A 938 -4.87 18.67 24.55
C SER A 938 -5.91 19.79 24.36
N ASN A 939 -6.69 19.76 23.27
CA ASN A 939 -7.78 20.71 23.03
C ASN A 939 -9.00 20.01 22.40
N PRO A 940 -9.78 19.26 23.21
CA PRO A 940 -10.92 18.47 22.73
C PRO A 940 -12.08 19.34 22.20
N THR A 941 -12.02 20.66 22.35
CA THR A 941 -13.03 21.58 21.79
C THR A 941 -12.76 21.94 20.33
N TYR A 942 -11.54 21.73 19.85
CA TYR A 942 -11.16 22.00 18.47
C TYR A 942 -11.91 21.08 17.49
N PRO A 943 -12.42 21.60 16.35
CA PRO A 943 -13.13 20.78 15.38
C PRO A 943 -12.20 19.77 14.69
N SER A 944 -12.72 18.56 14.44
CA SER A 944 -12.01 17.51 13.69
C SER A 944 -12.94 16.84 12.69
N SER A 945 -12.35 16.20 11.68
CA SER A 945 -13.09 15.47 10.65
C SER A 945 -13.94 14.35 11.27
N GLU A 946 -13.35 13.56 12.16
CA GLU A 946 -14.02 12.47 12.89
C GLU A 946 -15.24 12.98 13.68
N ARG A 947 -15.09 14.08 14.43
CA ARG A 947 -16.17 14.65 15.24
C ARG A 947 -17.31 15.15 14.36
N PHE A 948 -16.98 15.71 13.20
CA PHE A 948 -17.98 16.19 12.27
C PHE A 948 -18.76 15.04 11.63
N VAL A 949 -18.10 13.95 11.22
CA VAL A 949 -18.79 12.72 10.77
C VAL A 949 -19.73 12.18 11.85
N LYS A 950 -19.26 12.10 13.11
CA LYS A 950 -20.07 11.67 14.26
C LYS A 950 -21.31 12.55 14.46
N LEU A 951 -21.17 13.87 14.35
CA LEU A 951 -22.29 14.82 14.44
C LEU A 951 -23.36 14.57 13.36
N TRP A 952 -22.95 14.34 12.11
CA TRP A 952 -23.89 14.11 11.01
C TRP A 952 -24.61 12.76 11.15
N LYS A 953 -23.91 11.73 11.66
CA LYS A 953 -24.52 10.44 12.03
C LYS A 953 -25.53 10.63 13.17
N SER A 954 -25.18 11.37 14.22
CA SER A 954 -26.04 11.54 15.40
C SER A 954 -27.34 12.30 15.12
N VAL A 955 -27.38 13.17 14.11
CA VAL A 955 -28.63 13.85 13.68
C VAL A 955 -29.51 12.99 12.75
N GLY A 956 -29.08 11.77 12.40
CA GLY A 956 -29.87 10.82 11.62
C GLY A 956 -29.59 10.80 10.11
N VAL A 957 -28.48 11.38 9.64
CA VAL A 957 -28.03 11.17 8.25
C VAL A 957 -27.40 9.78 8.16
N LYS A 958 -27.82 8.99 7.18
CA LYS A 958 -27.34 7.61 7.03
C LYS A 958 -25.86 7.58 6.63
N PRO A 959 -25.01 6.71 7.22
CA PRO A 959 -23.58 6.64 6.90
C PRO A 959 -23.31 6.51 5.39
N GLU A 960 -24.03 5.65 4.69
CA GLU A 960 -23.87 5.40 3.25
C GLU A 960 -24.23 6.61 2.37
N LYS A 961 -24.80 7.67 2.96
CA LYS A 961 -25.07 8.94 2.27
C LYS A 961 -23.96 9.97 2.48
N LEU A 962 -23.06 9.78 3.42
CA LEU A 962 -21.99 10.72 3.70
C LEU A 962 -20.76 10.41 2.84
N VAL A 963 -20.31 11.40 2.08
CA VAL A 963 -19.07 11.34 1.30
C VAL A 963 -18.07 12.29 1.93
N LEU A 964 -16.90 11.77 2.30
CA LEU A 964 -15.88 12.54 2.98
C LEU A 964 -14.99 13.26 1.96
N GLU A 965 -14.96 14.59 2.00
CA GLU A 965 -14.17 15.38 1.07
C GLU A 965 -12.80 15.75 1.65
N MET A 966 -11.75 15.39 0.91
CA MET A 966 -10.37 15.34 1.34
C MET A 966 -9.49 16.11 0.36
N SER A 967 -8.55 16.92 0.85
CA SER A 967 -7.68 17.74 0.01
C SER A 967 -6.38 16.99 -0.31
N PRO A 968 -6.04 16.70 -1.59
CA PRO A 968 -4.79 16.01 -1.95
C PRO A 968 -3.56 16.94 -1.96
N PHE A 969 -3.69 18.13 -1.40
CA PHE A 969 -2.66 19.16 -1.37
C PHE A 969 -2.41 19.65 0.06
N GLY A 970 -1.27 20.31 0.24
CA GLY A 970 -0.83 20.86 1.51
C GLY A 970 -0.89 22.38 1.58
N TRP A 971 -0.20 22.92 2.59
CA TRP A 971 -0.03 24.34 2.82
C TRP A 971 1.33 24.66 3.44
N GLN A 972 1.75 25.91 3.29
CA GLN A 972 2.97 26.47 3.87
C GLN A 972 2.64 27.77 4.61
N GLU A 973 3.22 27.98 5.79
CA GLU A 973 3.18 29.29 6.44
C GLU A 973 4.00 30.32 5.66
N THR A 974 3.44 31.52 5.49
CA THR A 974 4.13 32.63 4.85
C THR A 974 4.80 33.54 5.88
N ASN A 975 5.60 34.50 5.42
CA ASN A 975 6.25 35.49 6.29
C ASN A 975 5.27 36.38 7.07
N LYS A 976 3.97 36.36 6.73
CA LYS A 976 2.93 37.03 7.52
C LYS A 976 2.30 36.02 8.49
N PRO A 977 2.34 36.28 9.82
CA PRO A 977 1.75 35.40 10.82
C PRO A 977 0.28 35.08 10.50
N GLY A 978 -0.05 33.80 10.42
CA GLY A 978 -1.41 33.30 10.15
C GLY A 978 -1.81 33.22 8.67
N GLU A 979 -1.02 33.76 7.73
CA GLU A 979 -1.28 33.62 6.29
C GLU A 979 -0.66 32.32 5.77
N LYS A 980 -1.52 31.42 5.27
CA LYS A 980 -1.14 30.11 4.72
C LYS A 980 -1.29 30.08 3.21
N LYS A 981 -0.28 29.56 2.52
CA LYS A 981 -0.24 29.37 1.07
C LYS A 981 -0.49 27.91 0.72
N THR A 982 -1.44 27.63 -0.17
CA THR A 982 -1.69 26.28 -0.70
C THR A 982 -0.49 25.76 -1.50
N MET A 983 -0.11 24.50 -1.26
CA MET A 983 1.00 23.81 -1.91
C MET A 983 0.53 22.51 -2.53
N TYR A 984 0.53 22.40 -3.86
CA TYR A 984 0.17 21.17 -4.56
C TYR A 984 1.31 20.15 -4.51
N GLN A 985 1.00 18.86 -4.58
CA GLN A 985 1.99 17.80 -4.38
C GLN A 985 3.19 17.93 -5.33
N GLY A 986 2.95 18.08 -6.63
CA GLY A 986 4.02 18.30 -7.62
C GLY A 986 4.85 19.57 -7.35
N GLN A 987 4.23 20.65 -6.88
CA GLN A 987 4.93 21.89 -6.53
C GLN A 987 5.79 21.71 -5.27
N THR A 988 5.26 20.98 -4.28
CA THR A 988 6.01 20.66 -3.06
C THR A 988 7.25 19.88 -3.44
N CYS A 989 7.14 18.81 -4.24
CA CYS A 989 8.28 17.99 -4.66
C CYS A 989 9.38 18.79 -5.37
N VAL A 990 8.99 19.77 -6.21
CA VAL A 990 9.94 20.70 -6.83
C VAL A 990 10.59 21.64 -5.80
N THR A 991 9.81 22.10 -4.81
CA THR A 991 10.28 23.07 -3.80
C THR A 991 11.24 22.44 -2.81
N VAL A 992 10.91 21.28 -2.25
CA VAL A 992 11.71 20.62 -1.20
C VAL A 992 12.74 19.65 -1.77
N GLY A 993 12.60 19.29 -3.04
CA GLY A 993 13.45 18.33 -3.74
C GLY A 993 13.23 16.88 -3.27
N ASN A 994 13.79 15.93 -4.02
CA ASN A 994 13.59 14.48 -3.80
C ASN A 994 14.33 13.91 -2.54
N ARG A 995 14.87 14.78 -1.67
CA ARG A 995 15.52 14.42 -0.39
C ARG A 995 14.69 14.78 0.84
N ALA A 996 13.52 15.40 0.66
CA ALA A 996 12.67 15.78 1.77
C ALA A 996 12.22 14.57 2.57
N GLN A 997 12.54 14.57 3.86
CA GLN A 997 11.97 13.63 4.82
C GLN A 997 10.73 14.28 5.42
N PHE A 998 9.61 13.58 5.37
CA PHE A 998 8.37 14.03 5.97
C PHE A 998 8.23 13.44 7.37
N LYS A 999 8.13 14.31 8.38
CA LYS A 999 7.70 13.92 9.72
C LYS A 999 6.18 13.75 9.69
N HIS A 1000 5.71 12.57 10.05
CA HIS A 1000 4.30 12.23 10.04
C HIS A 1000 3.59 12.74 11.30
N ASP A 1001 2.40 13.31 11.14
CA ASP A 1001 1.47 13.63 12.23
C ASP A 1001 0.27 12.68 12.14
N TYR A 1002 0.18 11.72 13.06
CA TYR A 1002 -0.86 10.69 13.06
C TYR A 1002 -2.22 11.16 13.59
N VAL A 1003 -2.31 12.37 14.15
CA VAL A 1003 -3.57 12.98 14.60
C VAL A 1003 -4.18 13.80 13.46
N ALA A 1004 -3.35 14.63 12.82
CA ALA A 1004 -3.76 15.40 11.66
C ALA A 1004 -3.87 14.55 10.39
N LEU A 1005 -3.15 13.42 10.32
CA LEU A 1005 -2.94 12.59 9.14
C LEU A 1005 -2.41 13.43 7.97
N THR A 1006 -1.25 14.03 8.24
CA THR A 1006 -0.47 14.83 7.31
C THR A 1006 1.02 14.64 7.59
N GLY A 1007 1.85 14.66 6.54
CA GLY A 1007 3.29 14.82 6.65
C GLY A 1007 3.70 16.28 6.72
N SER A 1008 4.83 16.55 7.37
CA SER A 1008 5.44 17.88 7.44
C SER A 1008 6.92 17.82 7.07
N THR A 1009 7.41 18.79 6.33
CA THR A 1009 8.83 18.89 5.99
C THR A 1009 9.27 20.34 5.96
N SER A 1010 10.48 20.62 6.47
CA SER A 1010 11.04 21.96 6.55
C SER A 1010 12.02 22.20 5.40
N HIS A 1011 11.98 23.41 4.84
CA HIS A 1011 12.91 23.88 3.81
C HIS A 1011 13.26 25.35 4.04
N SER A 1012 14.07 25.94 3.14
CA SER A 1012 14.63 27.28 3.32
C SER A 1012 13.59 28.38 3.54
N ASN A 1013 12.37 28.23 3.01
CA ASN A 1013 11.32 29.26 3.11
C ASN A 1013 10.21 28.89 4.10
N GLY A 1014 10.40 27.89 4.96
CA GLY A 1014 9.45 27.49 6.01
C GLY A 1014 9.09 26.00 6.00
N THR A 1015 8.04 25.65 6.73
CA THR A 1015 7.55 24.25 6.83
C THR A 1015 6.32 24.06 5.95
N ILE A 1016 6.33 22.98 5.17
CA ILE A 1016 5.20 22.56 4.33
C ILE A 1016 4.52 21.39 5.02
N HIS A 1017 3.20 21.47 5.18
CA HIS A 1017 2.35 20.40 5.68
C HIS A 1017 1.51 19.87 4.54
N MET A 1018 1.53 18.57 4.27
CA MET A 1018 0.76 17.96 3.20
C MET A 1018 0.40 16.51 3.50
N PRO A 1019 -0.76 16.03 3.03
CA PRO A 1019 -1.09 14.61 3.13
C PRO A 1019 -0.24 13.77 2.18
N MET A 1020 0.11 12.57 2.62
CA MET A 1020 0.83 11.55 1.86
C MET A 1020 -0.14 10.47 1.36
N VAL A 1021 0.35 9.56 0.51
CA VAL A 1021 -0.49 8.48 -0.05
C VAL A 1021 -1.01 7.57 1.08
N GLU A 1022 -0.15 7.29 2.06
CA GLU A 1022 -0.45 6.45 3.21
C GLU A 1022 -1.53 7.10 4.11
N ASP A 1023 -1.50 8.42 4.27
CA ASP A 1023 -2.57 9.18 4.96
C ASP A 1023 -3.92 8.95 4.30
N PHE A 1024 -3.96 9.02 2.97
CA PHE A 1024 -5.18 8.81 2.21
C PHE A 1024 -5.69 7.38 2.34
N LEU A 1025 -4.80 6.39 2.26
CA LEU A 1025 -5.17 4.98 2.45
C LEU A 1025 -5.77 4.72 3.84
N TYR A 1026 -5.18 5.31 4.88
CA TYR A 1026 -5.73 5.24 6.23
C TYR A 1026 -7.12 5.87 6.30
N LYS A 1027 -7.28 7.09 5.77
CA LYS A 1027 -8.57 7.81 5.78
C LYS A 1027 -9.64 7.05 5.00
N ILE A 1028 -9.30 6.38 3.91
CA ILE A 1028 -10.20 5.48 3.18
C ILE A 1028 -10.59 4.27 4.04
N GLY A 1029 -9.63 3.66 4.74
CA GLY A 1029 -9.92 2.60 5.71
C GLY A 1029 -10.90 3.05 6.80
N TYR A 1030 -10.76 4.29 7.29
CA TYR A 1030 -11.72 4.90 8.21
C TYR A 1030 -13.11 5.04 7.58
N VAL A 1031 -13.20 5.58 6.35
CA VAL A 1031 -14.46 5.73 5.61
C VAL A 1031 -15.17 4.37 5.46
N GLN A 1032 -14.43 3.30 5.18
CA GLN A 1032 -14.99 1.95 5.09
C GLN A 1032 -15.45 1.42 6.45
N ARG A 1033 -14.64 1.59 7.50
CA ARG A 1033 -14.98 1.14 8.86
C ARG A 1033 -16.26 1.81 9.36
N GLU A 1034 -16.39 3.12 9.12
CA GLU A 1034 -17.56 3.91 9.48
C GLU A 1034 -18.75 3.71 8.54
N GLN A 1035 -18.60 2.88 7.50
CA GLN A 1035 -19.60 2.57 6.48
C GLN A 1035 -20.10 3.80 5.73
N LEU A 1036 -19.20 4.75 5.47
CA LEU A 1036 -19.53 5.97 4.74
C LEU A 1036 -19.69 5.68 3.24
N GLY A 1037 -20.48 6.52 2.57
CA GLY A 1037 -20.84 6.38 1.15
C GLY A 1037 -19.72 6.63 0.16
N GLY A 1038 -18.56 7.15 0.57
CA GLY A 1038 -17.42 7.35 -0.32
C GLY A 1038 -16.48 8.49 0.07
N ILE A 1039 -15.60 8.84 -0.87
CA ILE A 1039 -14.66 9.97 -0.77
C ILE A 1039 -14.85 10.98 -1.91
N ALA A 1040 -14.49 12.22 -1.66
CA ALA A 1040 -14.36 13.26 -2.67
C ALA A 1040 -12.97 13.90 -2.61
N LEU A 1041 -12.26 13.96 -3.73
CA LEU A 1041 -10.96 14.63 -3.80
C LEU A 1041 -11.15 16.09 -4.20
N ASN A 1042 -10.78 17.02 -3.32
CA ASN A 1042 -10.96 18.45 -3.50
C ASN A 1042 -9.63 19.20 -3.54
N SER A 1043 -9.05 19.50 -4.69
CA SER A 1043 -9.41 19.03 -6.04
C SER A 1043 -8.34 18.08 -6.56
N VAL A 1044 -8.67 17.25 -7.56
CA VAL A 1044 -7.68 16.37 -8.20
C VAL A 1044 -6.51 17.15 -8.82
N ASN A 1045 -6.65 18.46 -9.00
CA ASN A 1045 -5.57 19.35 -9.42
C ASN A 1045 -4.44 19.49 -8.38
N GLY A 1046 -4.70 19.15 -7.12
CA GLY A 1046 -3.71 19.19 -6.05
C GLY A 1046 -2.84 17.93 -5.94
N ASP A 1047 -3.29 16.83 -6.53
CA ASP A 1047 -2.54 15.59 -6.67
C ASP A 1047 -1.38 15.78 -7.68
N ASP A 1048 -0.36 14.95 -7.62
CA ASP A 1048 0.75 15.01 -8.58
C ASP A 1048 0.36 14.46 -9.95
N TYR A 1049 -0.40 15.24 -10.72
CA TYR A 1049 -0.79 14.88 -12.07
C TYR A 1049 0.40 14.79 -13.05
N THR A 1050 1.55 15.40 -12.71
CA THR A 1050 2.75 15.35 -13.55
C THR A 1050 3.60 14.12 -13.32
N GLY A 1051 3.46 13.45 -12.17
CA GLY A 1051 4.34 12.36 -11.75
C GLY A 1051 5.75 12.81 -11.33
N ILE A 1052 6.00 14.12 -11.18
CA ILE A 1052 7.31 14.69 -10.84
C ILE A 1052 7.81 14.25 -9.46
N CYS A 1053 6.91 13.82 -8.59
CA CYS A 1053 7.22 13.32 -7.25
C CYS A 1053 7.74 11.89 -7.23
N GLY A 1054 7.80 11.19 -8.37
CA GLY A 1054 8.38 9.85 -8.44
C GLY A 1054 7.39 8.70 -8.23
N LEU A 1055 6.11 8.98 -7.96
CA LEU A 1055 5.05 7.97 -7.73
C LEU A 1055 4.11 7.79 -8.94
N GLY A 1056 4.40 8.48 -10.05
CA GLY A 1056 3.56 8.52 -11.26
C GLY A 1056 2.45 9.54 -11.16
N SER A 1057 1.69 9.71 -12.24
CA SER A 1057 0.63 10.72 -12.27
C SER A 1057 -0.53 10.31 -11.35
N PHE A 1058 -1.10 11.27 -10.63
CA PHE A 1058 -2.24 11.09 -9.73
C PHE A 1058 -2.07 9.96 -8.69
N PRO A 1059 -0.97 9.93 -7.90
CA PRO A 1059 -0.71 8.84 -6.97
C PRO A 1059 -1.79 8.68 -5.91
N ILE A 1060 -2.40 9.79 -5.43
CA ILE A 1060 -3.47 9.73 -4.43
C ILE A 1060 -4.76 9.17 -5.05
N LEU A 1061 -5.18 9.67 -6.22
CA LEU A 1061 -6.38 9.13 -6.88
C LEU A 1061 -6.20 7.66 -7.29
N LYS A 1062 -5.01 7.28 -7.76
CA LYS A 1062 -4.71 5.88 -8.12
C LYS A 1062 -4.68 4.96 -6.90
N SER A 1063 -4.28 5.45 -5.72
CA SER A 1063 -4.24 4.64 -4.48
C SER A 1063 -5.61 4.21 -3.98
N VAL A 1064 -6.68 4.95 -4.32
CA VAL A 1064 -8.06 4.67 -3.85
C VAL A 1064 -8.51 3.22 -4.09
N TYR A 1065 -8.16 2.67 -5.26
CA TYR A 1065 -8.45 1.27 -5.61
C TYR A 1065 -7.19 0.41 -5.75
N ASN A 1066 -5.98 1.01 -5.69
CA ASN A 1066 -4.71 0.26 -5.67
C ASN A 1066 -4.41 -0.20 -4.23
N SER A 1067 -5.24 -1.09 -3.71
CA SER A 1067 -4.70 -2.10 -2.81
C SER A 1067 -4.27 -3.25 -3.70
N ASN A 1068 -3.05 -3.18 -4.28
CA ASN A 1068 -2.45 -4.34 -4.96
C ASN A 1068 -2.48 -5.60 -4.05
N LYS A 1069 -2.65 -5.37 -2.74
CA LYS A 1069 -2.91 -6.26 -1.60
C LYS A 1069 -4.27 -6.97 -1.57
N CYS A 1070 -5.02 -6.93 -2.66
CA CYS A 1070 -6.38 -7.41 -2.76
C CYS A 1070 -6.56 -8.20 -4.05
N ALA A 1071 -6.02 -9.41 -4.06
CA ALA A 1071 -6.32 -10.44 -5.04
C ALA A 1071 -7.13 -11.55 -4.35
#